data_AF-A0A953PBW0-F1
#
_entry.id   AF-A0A953PBW0-F1
#
_cell.length_a   1.000
_cell.length_b   1.000
_cell.length_c   1.000
_cell.angle_alpha   90.00
_cell.angle_beta   90.00
_cell.angle_gamma   90.00
#
_symmetry.space_group_name_H-M   'P 1'
#
loop_
_entity.id
_entity.type
_entity.pdbx_description
1 polymer ?
#
loop_
_entity_poly.entity_id
_entity_poly.type
_entity_poly.pdbx_seq_one_letter_code
_entity_poly.pdbx_strand_id
1 'polypeptide(L)'
;MKYLGFTLVLIVMFAAGCGGGSSKGSGCCQVPGINVQVTSPAGPAGVDGNQTLQITVEVTNDSANAGVTWSVTPAVAGGPTGSLSSQQALSVTYLPPTLVTSALQVTVTATSVTDNTRSASIPIAVYPPLSVATQSSDLAAAFVHTDYTCIQMPGTNSGVSGITQVPCQLNAAGGLGPYTWSLGTSQLPIGLSLAPGPQNSTVIIGQPTATGIYPFTVTVTDSVGSASSAALNINVAPSQLKVVTPTLLSTSLNQPYVPVPLQAIGGVPPYTWSLVPGSDPLPPGIVLSPNGVIYGTPTDSTTSNFALQVQDSQAPVPAQAVFPAPVVANPKILHLGPSGNDPTCLASGNQVVTGAPYAFVFAGFDADGPVTLSGSLISDSHGNLTSGIEDIVRKSGTQLAQPLAAGGSLTFDNTGRGCLTLNTATTSAQFRLVTATQDQTTGSVLNASIIEFDDSDGQGTRGSGSIRIQDSTAFANPLAGPYAFRLSGWDASGGHFAMAGVAAAGTGVFTALSADVNDSGVAAGPLSGGNGTFSSADANGRGTATIGVGAGTYNLIYYLIDAGHFVLNSEAPASPGHPLISGEATASTGPFSQSSLRNSQIYRLGGSIVGTADLNIGVLHFDGVGAVSGTAFTRTGGTSASTTLSGQYAVDPNTGRFSFSGTAFPAIGYLASDSSGLTAYLLGTGTSAASGVVEFQTSSYPPGYQFSPINGPYGLATSEMLDPQTLVSAGTGFADLSGNLGGGSYLDLSTPTALMPVLSYELFRYTWNADGTGTFGGNTYMVSNGNKIYSIDISPLNAHPVVVLGSRWNQIAGTQAKRQNRPGVAGQRN
;
A
#
# COMPACT_ATOMS: atom_id res chain seq x y z
N MET A 1 -37.23 11.23 2.83
CA MET A 1 -38.60 11.39 3.36
C MET A 1 -39.44 12.16 2.35
N LYS A 2 -40.73 11.80 2.21
CA LYS A 2 -41.72 12.20 1.19
C LYS A 2 -41.66 11.47 -0.16
N TYR A 3 -42.12 10.22 -0.17
CA TYR A 3 -43.11 9.68 -1.12
C TYR A 3 -43.70 8.43 -0.44
N LEU A 4 -44.54 8.70 0.55
CA LEU A 4 -45.44 7.72 1.16
C LEU A 4 -46.81 7.99 0.54
N GLY A 5 -47.40 6.98 -0.08
CA GLY A 5 -48.80 7.02 -0.52
C GLY A 5 -48.97 6.73 -1.99
N PHE A 6 -49.08 5.45 -2.33
CA PHE A 6 -50.17 4.91 -3.14
C PHE A 6 -50.10 3.39 -3.07
N THR A 7 -50.36 2.86 -1.87
CA THR A 7 -50.71 1.45 -1.68
C THR A 7 -52.04 1.45 -0.94
N LEU A 8 -53.10 1.75 -1.70
CA LEU A 8 -54.45 1.41 -1.29
C LEU A 8 -55.08 0.68 -2.47
N VAL A 9 -54.76 -0.62 -2.57
CA VAL A 9 -55.60 -1.56 -3.29
C VAL A 9 -56.88 -1.64 -2.48
N LEU A 10 -57.87 -0.83 -2.84
CA LEU A 10 -59.22 -1.00 -2.34
C LEU A 10 -59.76 -2.29 -2.97
N ILE A 11 -59.57 -3.42 -2.29
CA ILE A 11 -60.29 -4.66 -2.58
C ILE A 11 -61.75 -4.37 -2.26
N VAL A 12 -62.51 -3.96 -3.28
CA VAL A 12 -63.96 -4.01 -3.23
C VAL A 12 -64.33 -5.49 -3.29
N MET A 13 -64.51 -6.09 -2.12
CA MET A 13 -65.16 -7.40 -2.02
C MET A 13 -66.52 -7.31 -2.70
N PHE A 14 -66.72 -8.09 -3.77
CA PHE A 14 -68.06 -8.43 -4.23
C PHE A 14 -68.73 -9.27 -3.13
N ALA A 15 -69.46 -8.61 -2.24
CA ALA A 15 -70.39 -9.29 -1.36
C ALA A 15 -71.54 -9.83 -2.23
N ALA A 16 -71.56 -11.14 -2.44
CA ALA A 16 -72.74 -11.87 -2.89
C ALA A 16 -73.84 -11.68 -1.82
N GLY A 17 -74.67 -10.66 -2.01
CA GLY A 17 -75.85 -10.40 -1.20
C GLY A 17 -76.94 -11.43 -1.49
N CYS A 18 -76.98 -12.51 -0.70
CA CYS A 18 -78.14 -13.37 -0.58
C CYS A 18 -79.20 -12.62 0.26
N GLY A 19 -80.27 -12.14 -0.38
CA GLY A 19 -81.38 -11.45 0.27
C GLY A 19 -82.70 -12.12 -0.08
N GLY A 20 -83.16 -13.03 0.78
CA GLY A 20 -84.49 -13.65 0.71
C GLY A 20 -85.57 -12.78 1.36
N GLY A 21 -86.73 -12.69 0.71
CA GLY A 21 -87.94 -12.05 1.24
C GLY A 21 -89.16 -12.46 0.42
N SER A 22 -89.95 -13.39 0.97
CA SER A 22 -91.05 -14.11 0.33
C SER A 22 -92.32 -13.27 0.11
N SER A 23 -92.96 -13.38 -1.06
CA SER A 23 -94.44 -13.48 -1.17
C SER A 23 -94.87 -14.16 -2.48
N LYS A 24 -96.00 -14.86 -2.41
CA LYS A 24 -96.43 -16.01 -3.23
C LYS A 24 -96.78 -15.69 -4.69
N GLY A 25 -96.38 -16.56 -5.61
CA GLY A 25 -96.91 -16.65 -6.97
C GLY A 25 -96.33 -17.83 -7.74
N SER A 26 -97.19 -18.70 -8.25
CA SER A 26 -96.94 -20.00 -8.88
C SER A 26 -96.11 -19.95 -10.19
N GLY A 27 -95.06 -20.77 -10.27
CA GLY A 27 -94.63 -21.54 -11.44
C GLY A 27 -94.36 -20.83 -12.78
N CYS A 28 -93.08 -20.50 -13.02
CA CYS A 28 -92.33 -20.81 -14.26
C CYS A 28 -90.85 -20.46 -14.01
N CYS A 29 -89.92 -21.23 -14.60
CA CYS A 29 -88.47 -21.13 -14.41
C CYS A 29 -87.97 -19.68 -14.22
N GLN A 30 -87.24 -19.40 -13.13
CA GLN A 30 -86.42 -18.19 -13.07
C GLN A 30 -85.32 -18.36 -14.13
N VAL A 31 -85.53 -17.74 -15.29
CA VAL A 31 -84.48 -17.61 -16.31
C VAL A 31 -83.31 -16.90 -15.61
N PRO A 32 -82.09 -17.44 -15.63
CA PRO A 32 -80.96 -16.78 -14.99
C PRO A 32 -80.84 -15.35 -15.55
N GLY A 33 -80.78 -14.35 -14.68
CA GLY A 33 -80.66 -12.95 -15.12
C GLY A 33 -79.38 -12.72 -15.93
N ILE A 34 -79.41 -11.75 -16.86
CA ILE A 34 -78.26 -11.43 -17.70
C ILE A 34 -77.03 -11.10 -16.84
N ASN A 35 -75.87 -11.63 -17.22
CA ASN A 35 -74.60 -11.38 -16.58
C ASN A 35 -73.57 -10.94 -17.62
N VAL A 36 -72.88 -9.83 -17.35
CA VAL A 36 -71.79 -9.29 -18.18
C VAL A 36 -70.49 -9.52 -17.42
N GLN A 37 -69.46 -10.04 -18.10
CA GLN A 37 -68.13 -10.27 -17.52
C GLN A 37 -67.05 -9.83 -18.49
N VAL A 38 -65.99 -9.18 -17.99
CA VAL A 38 -64.80 -8.87 -18.81
C VAL A 38 -63.97 -10.14 -18.94
N THR A 39 -63.74 -10.60 -20.17
CA THR A 39 -63.00 -11.83 -20.47
C THR A 39 -61.55 -11.58 -20.86
N SER A 40 -61.24 -10.40 -21.41
CA SER A 40 -59.87 -9.96 -21.65
C SER A 40 -59.78 -8.43 -21.61
N PRO A 41 -58.78 -7.85 -20.92
CA PRO A 41 -57.82 -8.51 -20.02
C PRO A 41 -58.48 -9.11 -18.75
N ALA A 42 -57.88 -10.15 -18.18
CA ALA A 42 -58.34 -10.76 -16.94
C ALA A 42 -57.88 -9.92 -15.72
N GLY A 43 -58.66 -8.90 -15.36
CA GLY A 43 -58.39 -8.00 -14.22
C GLY A 43 -58.02 -6.57 -14.64
N PRO A 44 -57.56 -5.71 -13.69
CA PRO A 44 -57.08 -4.37 -14.00
C PRO A 44 -55.98 -4.40 -15.08
N ALA A 45 -56.04 -3.45 -16.02
CA ALA A 45 -55.12 -3.40 -17.16
C ALA A 45 -54.24 -2.14 -17.14
N GLY A 46 -53.06 -2.22 -17.74
CA GLY A 46 -52.16 -1.09 -17.97
C GLY A 46 -51.92 -0.86 -19.45
N VAL A 47 -51.82 0.40 -19.89
CA VAL A 47 -51.50 0.77 -21.28
C VAL A 47 -50.66 2.05 -21.31
N ASP A 48 -49.73 2.16 -22.25
CA ASP A 48 -48.99 3.41 -22.47
C ASP A 48 -49.79 4.39 -23.32
N GLY A 49 -49.55 5.69 -23.15
CA GLY A 49 -50.27 6.77 -23.85
C GLY A 49 -50.24 6.72 -25.39
N ASN A 50 -49.36 5.91 -25.99
CA ASN A 50 -49.24 5.70 -27.45
C ASN A 50 -49.70 4.31 -27.92
N GLN A 51 -50.21 3.47 -27.02
CA GLN A 51 -50.70 2.12 -27.30
C GLN A 51 -52.22 2.08 -27.24
N THR A 52 -52.80 1.01 -27.77
CA THR A 52 -54.24 0.76 -27.66
C THR A 52 -54.49 -0.53 -26.88
N LEU A 53 -55.61 -0.60 -26.17
CA LEU A 53 -56.00 -1.78 -25.41
C LEU A 53 -57.31 -2.34 -25.94
N GLN A 54 -57.29 -3.58 -26.41
CA GLN A 54 -58.52 -4.29 -26.77
C GLN A 54 -59.16 -4.90 -25.52
N ILE A 55 -60.46 -4.67 -25.36
CA ILE A 55 -61.27 -5.17 -24.26
C ILE A 55 -62.39 -6.03 -24.84
N THR A 56 -62.56 -7.24 -24.31
CA THR A 56 -63.62 -8.17 -24.68
C THR A 56 -64.45 -8.54 -23.46
N VAL A 57 -65.75 -8.69 -23.68
CA VAL A 57 -66.70 -9.13 -22.66
C VAL A 57 -67.48 -10.34 -23.14
N GLU A 58 -68.00 -11.10 -22.19
CA GLU A 58 -69.00 -12.13 -22.41
C GLU A 58 -70.31 -11.71 -21.76
N VAL A 59 -71.42 -11.91 -22.49
CA VAL A 59 -72.77 -11.72 -21.97
C VAL A 59 -73.45 -13.07 -21.94
N THR A 60 -73.82 -13.54 -20.76
CA THR A 60 -74.52 -14.82 -20.57
C THR A 60 -75.99 -14.58 -20.27
N ASN A 61 -76.84 -15.53 -20.69
CA ASN A 61 -78.31 -15.49 -20.55
C ASN A 61 -78.99 -14.33 -21.31
N ASP A 62 -78.36 -13.83 -22.38
CA ASP A 62 -78.96 -12.84 -23.29
C ASP A 62 -79.52 -13.55 -24.53
N SER A 63 -80.77 -14.01 -24.47
CA SER A 63 -81.41 -14.73 -25.59
C SER A 63 -81.56 -13.89 -26.86
N ALA A 64 -81.45 -12.55 -26.75
CA ALA A 64 -81.52 -11.64 -27.89
C ALA A 64 -80.15 -11.42 -28.56
N ASN A 65 -79.05 -11.89 -27.95
CA ASN A 65 -77.67 -11.63 -28.39
C ASN A 65 -77.42 -10.15 -28.73
N ALA A 66 -78.03 -9.24 -27.97
CA ALA A 66 -77.99 -7.80 -28.23
C ALA A 66 -76.64 -7.18 -27.80
N GLY A 67 -75.87 -7.86 -26.94
CA GLY A 67 -74.53 -7.46 -26.54
C GLY A 67 -74.52 -6.31 -25.53
N VAL A 68 -73.50 -5.45 -25.61
CA VAL A 68 -73.30 -4.34 -24.68
C VAL A 68 -73.16 -2.98 -25.37
N THR A 69 -73.47 -1.93 -24.63
CA THR A 69 -73.06 -0.55 -24.90
C THR A 69 -71.83 -0.20 -24.07
N TRP A 70 -70.92 0.59 -24.65
CA TRP A 70 -69.64 0.93 -24.03
C TRP A 70 -69.58 2.39 -23.58
N SER A 71 -68.97 2.64 -22.43
CA SER A 71 -68.66 3.98 -21.94
C SER A 71 -67.28 4.01 -21.27
N VAL A 72 -66.63 5.17 -21.27
CA VAL A 72 -65.36 5.42 -20.58
C VAL A 72 -65.50 6.62 -19.65
N THR A 73 -65.01 6.48 -18.42
CA THR A 73 -65.08 7.54 -17.40
C THR A 73 -63.70 7.73 -16.74
N PRO A 74 -63.33 8.97 -16.38
CA PRO A 74 -62.07 9.21 -15.70
C PRO A 74 -62.23 8.88 -14.21
N ALA A 75 -61.15 8.50 -13.53
CA ALA A 75 -61.18 8.30 -12.08
C ALA A 75 -61.49 9.59 -11.29
N VAL A 76 -61.18 10.76 -11.87
CA VAL A 76 -61.49 12.08 -11.32
C VAL A 76 -62.41 12.82 -12.30
N ALA A 77 -63.55 13.31 -11.81
CA ALA A 77 -64.53 14.01 -12.63
C ALA A 77 -63.89 15.21 -13.37
N GLY A 78 -64.06 15.26 -14.70
CA GLY A 78 -63.46 16.28 -15.57
C GLY A 78 -62.02 16.00 -16.03
N GLY A 79 -61.41 14.88 -15.62
CA GLY A 79 -60.08 14.47 -16.07
C GLY A 79 -60.07 13.91 -17.51
N PRO A 80 -58.88 13.83 -18.15
CA PRO A 80 -58.75 13.29 -19.50
C PRO A 80 -59.05 11.78 -19.51
N THR A 81 -59.92 11.35 -20.42
CA THR A 81 -60.41 9.96 -20.51
C THR A 81 -59.84 9.16 -21.66
N GLY A 82 -59.34 9.81 -22.71
CA GLY A 82 -59.13 9.15 -24.00
C GLY A 82 -60.47 8.90 -24.72
N SER A 83 -60.48 7.94 -25.64
CA SER A 83 -61.65 7.61 -26.47
C SER A 83 -61.82 6.10 -26.67
N LEU A 84 -63.01 5.68 -27.08
CA LEU A 84 -63.32 4.30 -27.46
C LEU A 84 -63.55 4.23 -28.97
N SER A 85 -62.86 3.31 -29.65
CA SER A 85 -63.00 3.07 -31.08
C SER A 85 -63.37 1.61 -31.35
N SER A 86 -63.74 1.31 -32.60
CA SER A 86 -64.05 -0.05 -33.06
C SER A 86 -65.05 -0.78 -32.15
N GLN A 87 -66.07 -0.07 -31.68
CA GLN A 87 -67.07 -0.61 -30.75
C GLN A 87 -67.91 -1.68 -31.46
N GLN A 88 -67.89 -2.89 -30.91
CA GLN A 88 -68.67 -4.05 -31.34
C GLN A 88 -69.53 -4.54 -30.16
N ALA A 89 -70.47 -5.45 -30.46
CA ALA A 89 -71.40 -5.99 -29.47
C ALA A 89 -70.72 -6.66 -28.26
N LEU A 90 -69.49 -7.19 -28.40
CA LEU A 90 -68.74 -7.89 -27.36
C LEU A 90 -67.28 -7.44 -27.21
N SER A 91 -66.85 -6.41 -27.97
CA SER A 91 -65.46 -5.92 -27.90
C SER A 91 -65.36 -4.42 -28.17
N VAL A 92 -64.36 -3.77 -27.60
CA VAL A 92 -64.02 -2.37 -27.86
C VAL A 92 -62.50 -2.15 -27.82
N THR A 93 -62.00 -1.15 -28.55
CA THR A 93 -60.61 -0.70 -28.45
C THR A 93 -60.54 0.63 -27.71
N TYR A 94 -59.84 0.64 -26.57
CA TYR A 94 -59.54 1.84 -25.81
C TYR A 94 -58.30 2.56 -26.36
N LEU A 95 -58.43 3.87 -26.59
CA LEU A 95 -57.37 4.78 -27.04
C LEU A 95 -57.09 5.81 -25.94
N PRO A 96 -55.89 5.80 -25.34
CA PRO A 96 -55.45 6.81 -24.38
C PRO A 96 -55.50 8.25 -24.92
N PRO A 97 -55.52 9.27 -24.02
CA PRO A 97 -55.33 10.67 -24.42
C PRO A 97 -53.99 10.88 -25.15
N THR A 98 -53.95 11.85 -26.07
CA THR A 98 -52.76 12.16 -26.88
C THR A 98 -51.59 12.77 -26.09
N LEU A 99 -51.82 13.27 -24.87
CA LEU A 99 -50.80 13.83 -24.00
C LEU A 99 -50.94 13.26 -22.59
N VAL A 100 -50.13 12.24 -22.28
CA VAL A 100 -50.02 11.64 -20.95
C VAL A 100 -48.66 11.99 -20.38
N THR A 101 -48.62 12.98 -19.49
CA THR A 101 -47.37 13.45 -18.83
C THR A 101 -47.18 12.89 -17.43
N SER A 102 -48.22 12.27 -16.86
CA SER A 102 -48.19 11.55 -15.59
C SER A 102 -49.19 10.40 -15.63
N ALA A 103 -49.00 9.38 -14.79
CA ALA A 103 -49.89 8.22 -14.76
C ALA A 103 -51.32 8.64 -14.35
N LEU A 104 -52.32 8.15 -15.09
CA LEU A 104 -53.74 8.42 -14.85
C LEU A 104 -54.58 7.15 -14.90
N GLN A 105 -55.79 7.18 -14.35
CA GLN A 105 -56.68 6.01 -14.30
C GLN A 105 -58.03 6.33 -14.94
N VAL A 106 -58.52 5.40 -15.77
CA VAL A 106 -59.86 5.45 -16.37
C VAL A 106 -60.61 4.16 -16.12
N THR A 107 -61.94 4.17 -16.23
CA THR A 107 -62.79 2.99 -16.12
C THR A 107 -63.62 2.84 -17.38
N VAL A 108 -63.49 1.70 -18.06
CA VAL A 108 -64.33 1.33 -19.20
C VAL A 108 -65.45 0.43 -18.68
N THR A 109 -66.70 0.77 -19.01
CA THR A 109 -67.90 0.05 -18.56
C THR A 109 -68.68 -0.47 -19.76
N ALA A 110 -68.96 -1.78 -19.74
CA ALA A 110 -69.84 -2.48 -20.65
C ALA A 110 -71.20 -2.69 -19.97
N THR A 111 -72.26 -2.12 -20.52
CA THR A 111 -73.63 -2.24 -20.00
C THR A 111 -74.47 -3.05 -20.97
N SER A 112 -75.16 -4.09 -20.50
CA SER A 112 -76.01 -4.92 -21.36
C SER A 112 -77.08 -4.08 -22.05
N VAL A 113 -77.31 -4.34 -23.35
CA VAL A 113 -78.37 -3.69 -24.13
C VAL A 113 -79.76 -4.19 -23.73
N THR A 114 -79.86 -5.47 -23.36
CA THR A 114 -81.12 -6.13 -23.00
C THR A 114 -81.53 -5.84 -21.55
N ASP A 115 -80.56 -5.67 -20.63
CA ASP A 115 -80.79 -5.26 -19.23
C ASP A 115 -79.77 -4.19 -18.77
N ASN A 116 -80.17 -2.92 -18.88
CA ASN A 116 -79.30 -1.78 -18.55
C ASN A 116 -78.91 -1.68 -17.07
N THR A 117 -79.46 -2.54 -16.19
CA THR A 117 -79.05 -2.61 -14.78
C THR A 117 -77.82 -3.50 -14.56
N ARG A 118 -77.37 -4.21 -15.60
CA ARG A 118 -76.25 -5.15 -15.55
C ARG A 118 -75.07 -4.62 -16.36
N SER A 119 -73.95 -4.46 -15.69
CA SER A 119 -72.71 -3.99 -16.30
C SER A 119 -71.48 -4.69 -15.72
N ALA A 120 -70.40 -4.67 -16.49
CA ALA A 120 -69.06 -4.99 -16.02
C ALA A 120 -68.12 -3.83 -16.34
N SER A 121 -67.21 -3.54 -15.43
CA SER A 121 -66.26 -2.44 -15.58
C SER A 121 -64.84 -2.94 -15.37
N ILE A 122 -63.90 -2.38 -16.13
CA ILE A 122 -62.46 -2.63 -16.00
C ILE A 122 -61.73 -1.30 -15.73
N PRO A 123 -60.95 -1.20 -14.63
CA PRO A 123 -60.06 -0.08 -14.43
C PRO A 123 -58.81 -0.24 -15.30
N ILE A 124 -58.40 0.86 -15.96
CA ILE A 124 -57.22 0.92 -16.82
C ILE A 124 -56.29 2.02 -16.30
N ALA A 125 -55.05 1.64 -15.96
CA ALA A 125 -53.97 2.58 -15.68
C ALA A 125 -53.29 2.97 -16.99
N VAL A 126 -53.13 4.28 -17.22
CA VAL A 126 -52.50 4.83 -18.41
C VAL A 126 -51.19 5.50 -18.02
N TYR A 127 -50.08 5.05 -18.59
CA TYR A 127 -48.74 5.54 -18.28
C TYR A 127 -48.24 6.50 -19.38
N PRO A 128 -47.37 7.46 -19.05
CA PRO A 128 -46.67 8.26 -20.07
C PRO A 128 -45.91 7.35 -21.04
N PRO A 129 -45.75 7.73 -22.32
CA PRO A 129 -44.99 6.92 -23.28
C PRO A 129 -43.56 6.61 -22.78
N LEU A 130 -43.11 5.36 -23.01
CA LEU A 130 -41.77 4.92 -22.64
C LEU A 130 -40.68 5.69 -23.41
N SER A 131 -39.69 6.18 -22.68
CA SER A 131 -38.52 6.90 -23.22
C SER A 131 -37.26 6.64 -22.39
N VAL A 132 -36.10 6.79 -23.02
CA VAL A 132 -34.79 6.80 -22.33
C VAL A 132 -34.51 8.24 -21.89
N ALA A 133 -34.28 8.45 -20.60
CA ALA A 133 -34.17 9.77 -19.96
C ALA A 133 -32.73 10.30 -19.86
N THR A 134 -31.80 9.77 -20.65
CA THR A 134 -30.39 10.18 -20.69
C THR A 134 -29.98 10.63 -22.09
N GLN A 135 -29.30 11.76 -22.17
CA GLN A 135 -28.74 12.27 -23.43
C GLN A 135 -27.25 11.95 -23.55
N SER A 136 -26.72 12.01 -24.78
CA SER A 136 -25.30 11.78 -25.03
C SER A 136 -24.38 12.75 -24.30
N SER A 137 -24.84 13.97 -23.97
CA SER A 137 -24.09 14.95 -23.16
C SER A 137 -23.92 14.53 -21.70
N ASP A 138 -24.71 13.56 -21.24
CA ASP A 138 -24.78 13.15 -19.84
C ASP A 138 -23.84 11.97 -19.54
N LEU A 139 -23.21 11.40 -20.56
CA LEU A 139 -22.17 10.37 -20.43
C LEU A 139 -20.78 11.01 -20.29
N ALA A 140 -20.01 10.52 -19.32
CA ALA A 140 -18.63 10.95 -19.13
C ALA A 140 -17.71 10.40 -20.23
N ALA A 141 -16.59 11.09 -20.47
CA ALA A 141 -15.48 10.51 -21.24
C ALA A 141 -14.88 9.31 -20.49
N ALA A 142 -14.51 8.27 -21.23
CA ALA A 142 -13.86 7.09 -20.70
C ALA A 142 -12.35 7.14 -20.95
N PHE A 143 -11.58 6.43 -20.13
CA PHE A 143 -10.13 6.30 -20.29
C PHE A 143 -9.75 4.82 -20.32
N VAL A 144 -8.84 4.43 -21.21
CA VAL A 144 -8.39 3.03 -21.32
C VAL A 144 -7.87 2.53 -19.96
N HIS A 145 -8.24 1.29 -19.58
CA HIS A 145 -7.88 0.63 -18.31
C HIS A 145 -8.33 1.38 -17.04
N THR A 146 -9.35 2.24 -17.14
CA THR A 146 -9.94 2.95 -16.00
C THR A 146 -11.41 2.56 -15.87
N ASP A 147 -11.90 2.40 -14.63
CA ASP A 147 -13.31 2.10 -14.38
C ASP A 147 -14.19 3.23 -14.93
N TYR A 148 -15.18 2.86 -15.74
CA TYR A 148 -16.08 3.84 -16.33
C TYR A 148 -17.06 4.38 -15.30
N THR A 149 -16.88 5.65 -14.91
CA THR A 149 -17.69 6.33 -13.89
C THR A 149 -18.15 7.71 -14.37
N CYS A 150 -19.28 8.15 -13.83
CA CYS A 150 -19.85 9.47 -14.03
C CYS A 150 -19.74 10.27 -12.74
N ILE A 151 -19.65 11.60 -12.87
CA ILE A 151 -19.57 12.50 -11.73
C ILE A 151 -20.97 12.85 -11.26
N GLN A 152 -21.27 12.59 -9.99
CA GLN A 152 -22.46 13.10 -9.34
C GLN A 152 -22.13 14.41 -8.62
N MET A 153 -22.70 15.53 -9.10
CA MET A 153 -22.61 16.83 -8.43
C MET A 153 -23.36 16.75 -7.08
N PRO A 154 -22.85 17.37 -6.00
CA PRO A 154 -23.53 17.36 -4.72
C PRO A 154 -24.91 18.03 -4.84
N GLY A 155 -25.96 17.27 -4.59
CA GLY A 155 -27.32 17.80 -4.51
C GLY A 155 -27.44 18.75 -3.32
N THR A 156 -28.23 19.81 -3.47
CA THR A 156 -28.44 20.87 -2.46
C THR A 156 -29.00 20.39 -1.12
N ASN A 157 -29.30 19.10 -0.94
CA ASN A 157 -29.93 18.54 0.27
C ASN A 157 -29.26 17.25 0.83
N SER A 158 -28.06 16.84 0.39
CA SER A 158 -27.49 15.53 0.81
C SER A 158 -26.40 15.57 1.89
N GLY A 159 -25.96 16.73 2.39
CA GLY A 159 -25.00 16.81 3.50
C GLY A 159 -23.61 16.19 3.26
N VAL A 160 -23.29 15.79 2.02
CA VAL A 160 -21.97 15.26 1.63
C VAL A 160 -21.17 16.39 0.98
N SER A 161 -20.05 16.77 1.61
CA SER A 161 -19.02 17.59 0.97
C SER A 161 -18.11 16.68 0.14
N GLY A 162 -18.18 16.77 -1.19
CA GLY A 162 -17.24 16.10 -2.10
C GLY A 162 -17.86 15.73 -3.45
N ILE A 163 -17.00 15.63 -4.48
CA ILE A 163 -17.33 15.05 -5.78
C ILE A 163 -17.33 13.52 -5.60
N THR A 164 -18.43 12.82 -5.90
CA THR A 164 -18.49 11.35 -5.84
C THR A 164 -18.59 10.78 -7.25
N GLN A 165 -17.71 9.82 -7.56
CA GLN A 165 -17.78 9.02 -8.79
C GLN A 165 -18.75 7.86 -8.58
N VAL A 166 -19.68 7.67 -9.52
CA VAL A 166 -20.68 6.58 -9.49
C VAL A 166 -20.74 5.91 -10.86
N PRO A 167 -21.18 4.64 -10.97
CA PRO A 167 -21.42 4.02 -12.28
C PRO A 167 -22.35 4.88 -13.14
N CYS A 168 -22.02 5.04 -14.43
CA CYS A 168 -22.84 5.82 -15.35
C CYS A 168 -24.21 5.15 -15.56
N GLN A 169 -25.28 5.84 -15.19
CA GLN A 169 -26.64 5.30 -15.14
C GLN A 169 -27.49 5.80 -16.32
N LEU A 170 -28.21 4.87 -16.95
CA LEU A 170 -29.23 5.13 -17.98
C LEU A 170 -30.62 4.87 -17.40
N ASN A 171 -31.49 5.87 -17.45
CA ASN A 171 -32.80 5.86 -16.80
C ASN A 171 -33.95 5.69 -17.80
N ALA A 172 -35.00 4.96 -17.42
CA ALA A 172 -36.27 4.95 -18.13
C ALA A 172 -37.20 6.04 -17.58
N ALA A 173 -37.97 6.68 -18.46
CA ALA A 173 -39.08 7.57 -18.10
C ALA A 173 -40.36 7.15 -18.83
N GLY A 174 -41.48 7.13 -18.11
CA GLY A 174 -42.75 6.58 -18.63
C GLY A 174 -42.75 5.05 -18.66
N GLY A 175 -43.74 4.46 -19.33
CA GLY A 175 -43.95 3.01 -19.44
C GLY A 175 -44.30 2.33 -18.11
N LEU A 176 -44.65 1.05 -18.19
CA LEU A 176 -44.99 0.22 -17.03
C LEU A 176 -43.86 -0.76 -16.69
N GLY A 177 -43.18 -0.56 -15.55
CA GLY A 177 -42.17 -1.49 -15.07
C GLY A 177 -42.72 -2.91 -14.77
N PRO A 178 -41.86 -3.96 -14.72
CA PRO A 178 -40.40 -3.91 -14.83
C PRO A 178 -39.88 -3.61 -16.23
N TYR A 179 -38.70 -2.99 -16.31
CA TYR A 179 -38.04 -2.63 -17.55
C TYR A 179 -36.91 -3.61 -17.88
N THR A 180 -36.73 -3.91 -19.16
CA THR A 180 -35.63 -4.71 -19.69
C THR A 180 -34.79 -3.85 -20.63
N TRP A 181 -33.46 -3.91 -20.47
CA TRP A 181 -32.51 -3.11 -21.23
C TRP A 181 -31.67 -4.01 -22.14
N SER A 182 -31.47 -3.60 -23.38
CA SER A 182 -30.63 -4.32 -24.35
C SER A 182 -29.88 -3.37 -25.29
N LEU A 183 -28.77 -3.85 -25.84
CA LEU A 183 -28.02 -3.15 -26.89
C LEU A 183 -28.45 -3.57 -28.31
N GLY A 184 -29.37 -4.54 -28.44
CA GLY A 184 -29.71 -5.15 -29.74
C GLY A 184 -28.47 -5.72 -30.43
N THR A 185 -28.18 -5.23 -31.65
CA THR A 185 -26.96 -5.57 -32.41
C THR A 185 -25.80 -4.59 -32.17
N SER A 186 -26.00 -3.59 -31.32
CA SER A 186 -24.98 -2.60 -30.98
C SER A 186 -23.98 -3.17 -29.96
N GLN A 187 -22.77 -2.60 -29.91
CA GLN A 187 -21.72 -3.02 -28.98
C GLN A 187 -21.18 -1.80 -28.23
N LEU A 188 -20.92 -1.98 -26.93
CA LEU A 188 -20.14 -1.05 -26.14
C LEU A 188 -18.64 -1.20 -26.48
N PRO A 189 -17.78 -0.21 -26.15
CA PRO A 189 -16.33 -0.40 -26.19
C PRO A 189 -15.91 -1.71 -25.54
N ILE A 190 -14.91 -2.41 -26.12
CA ILE A 190 -14.40 -3.66 -25.55
C ILE A 190 -13.97 -3.43 -24.10
N GLY A 191 -14.50 -4.26 -23.20
CA GLY A 191 -14.28 -4.16 -21.75
C GLY A 191 -15.37 -3.41 -20.96
N LEU A 192 -16.36 -2.82 -21.65
CA LEU A 192 -17.58 -2.28 -21.04
C LEU A 192 -18.79 -3.19 -21.23
N SER A 193 -19.71 -3.18 -20.26
CA SER A 193 -20.95 -3.97 -20.28
C SER A 193 -22.10 -3.24 -19.56
N LEU A 194 -23.34 -3.65 -19.86
CA LEU A 194 -24.52 -3.24 -19.09
C LEU A 194 -24.68 -4.12 -17.86
N ALA A 195 -24.98 -3.50 -16.72
CA ALA A 195 -25.35 -4.18 -15.48
C ALA A 195 -26.65 -3.59 -14.87
N PRO A 196 -27.40 -4.36 -14.05
CA PRO A 196 -28.60 -3.87 -13.40
C PRO A 196 -28.33 -2.63 -12.54
N GLY A 197 -29.15 -1.58 -12.69
CA GLY A 197 -29.11 -0.37 -11.86
C GLY A 197 -30.27 -0.30 -10.85
N PRO A 198 -30.33 0.77 -10.04
CA PRO A 198 -31.42 0.94 -9.07
C PRO A 198 -32.77 1.26 -9.73
N GLN A 199 -33.84 0.60 -9.27
CA GLN A 199 -35.24 0.81 -9.71
C GLN A 199 -35.46 0.61 -11.23
N ASN A 200 -35.36 1.68 -12.01
CA ASN A 200 -35.82 1.79 -13.41
C ASN A 200 -34.65 2.07 -14.38
N SER A 201 -33.46 1.58 -14.06
CA SER A 201 -32.25 1.95 -14.78
C SER A 201 -31.32 0.77 -15.05
N THR A 202 -30.42 0.95 -16.03
CA THR A 202 -29.23 0.12 -16.22
C THR A 202 -27.99 0.97 -16.00
N VAL A 203 -26.87 0.38 -15.59
CA VAL A 203 -25.57 1.06 -15.50
C VAL A 203 -24.60 0.49 -16.51
N ILE A 204 -23.66 1.32 -16.98
CA ILE A 204 -22.52 0.88 -17.79
C ILE A 204 -21.33 0.73 -16.86
N ILE A 205 -20.71 -0.45 -16.85
CA ILE A 205 -19.58 -0.79 -15.98
C ILE A 205 -18.44 -1.45 -16.77
N GLY A 206 -17.25 -1.47 -16.18
CA GLY A 206 -16.05 -2.11 -16.74
C GLY A 206 -14.96 -1.10 -17.10
N GLN A 207 -13.93 -1.60 -17.78
CA GLN A 207 -12.75 -0.83 -18.19
C GLN A 207 -12.53 -0.98 -19.70
N PRO A 208 -12.55 0.10 -20.48
CA PRO A 208 -12.36 -0.01 -21.91
C PRO A 208 -10.89 -0.31 -22.23
N THR A 209 -10.62 -1.10 -23.27
CA THR A 209 -9.25 -1.52 -23.64
C THR A 209 -8.71 -0.87 -24.91
N ALA A 210 -9.52 -0.10 -25.64
CA ALA A 210 -9.13 0.55 -26.88
C ALA A 210 -9.69 1.97 -26.98
N THR A 211 -8.87 2.88 -27.54
CA THR A 211 -9.27 4.28 -27.78
C THR A 211 -10.20 4.39 -28.98
N GLY A 212 -11.08 5.40 -28.95
CA GLY A 212 -11.99 5.69 -30.06
C GLY A 212 -13.34 6.25 -29.62
N ILE A 213 -14.12 6.68 -30.60
CA ILE A 213 -15.51 7.10 -30.40
C ILE A 213 -16.40 5.91 -30.78
N TYR A 214 -17.15 5.40 -29.81
CA TYR A 214 -18.00 4.23 -29.98
C TYR A 214 -19.47 4.65 -29.92
N PRO A 215 -20.14 4.84 -31.07
CA PRO A 215 -21.58 5.06 -31.10
C PRO A 215 -22.31 3.75 -30.77
N PHE A 216 -23.30 3.82 -29.88
CA PHE A 216 -24.13 2.67 -29.55
C PHE A 216 -25.60 3.06 -29.42
N THR A 217 -26.49 2.09 -29.58
CA THR A 217 -27.93 2.25 -29.34
C THR A 217 -28.34 1.40 -28.16
N VAL A 218 -29.07 2.00 -27.23
CA VAL A 218 -29.67 1.30 -26.10
C VAL A 218 -31.18 1.28 -26.26
N THR A 219 -31.80 0.13 -26.03
CA THR A 219 -33.25 -0.07 -26.09
C THR A 219 -33.77 -0.48 -24.72
N VAL A 220 -34.79 0.24 -24.24
CA VAL A 220 -35.58 -0.13 -23.07
C VAL A 220 -36.92 -0.68 -23.52
N THR A 221 -37.33 -1.82 -22.97
CA THR A 221 -38.66 -2.42 -23.17
C THR A 221 -39.35 -2.56 -21.83
N ASP A 222 -40.60 -2.15 -21.74
CA ASP A 222 -41.38 -2.25 -20.51
C ASP A 222 -42.19 -3.56 -20.43
N SER A 223 -42.99 -3.72 -19.38
CA SER A 223 -43.73 -4.96 -19.12
C SER A 223 -44.94 -5.18 -20.04
N VAL A 224 -45.40 -4.15 -20.75
CA VAL A 224 -46.50 -4.25 -21.73
C VAL A 224 -45.99 -4.42 -23.16
N GLY A 225 -44.66 -4.50 -23.34
CA GLY A 225 -44.00 -4.77 -24.62
C GLY A 225 -43.71 -3.51 -25.43
N SER A 226 -43.91 -2.31 -24.88
CA SER A 226 -43.48 -1.07 -25.52
C SER A 226 -41.97 -0.96 -25.49
N ALA A 227 -41.36 -0.59 -26.62
CA ALA A 227 -39.91 -0.40 -26.73
C ALA A 227 -39.57 1.03 -27.15
N SER A 228 -38.49 1.57 -26.58
CA SER A 228 -37.94 2.88 -26.91
C SER A 228 -36.42 2.81 -26.98
N SER A 229 -35.82 3.54 -27.93
CA SER A 229 -34.39 3.48 -28.21
C SER A 229 -33.75 4.86 -28.18
N ALA A 230 -32.52 4.94 -27.67
CA ALA A 230 -31.69 6.14 -27.71
C ALA A 230 -30.31 5.83 -28.31
N ALA A 231 -29.86 6.70 -29.22
CA ALA A 231 -28.51 6.68 -29.77
C ALA A 231 -27.57 7.53 -28.89
N LEU A 232 -26.47 6.94 -28.45
CA LEU A 232 -25.49 7.52 -27.54
C LEU A 232 -24.07 7.26 -28.07
N ASN A 233 -23.06 7.91 -27.48
CA ASN A 233 -21.66 7.59 -27.76
C ASN A 233 -20.83 7.59 -26.48
N ILE A 234 -19.79 6.74 -26.45
CA ILE A 234 -18.71 6.79 -25.45
C ILE A 234 -17.43 7.17 -26.18
N ASN A 235 -16.80 8.26 -25.75
CA ASN A 235 -15.47 8.63 -26.18
C ASN A 235 -14.43 8.00 -25.24
N VAL A 236 -13.64 7.05 -25.72
CA VAL A 236 -12.54 6.43 -24.98
C VAL A 236 -11.23 7.12 -25.36
N ALA A 237 -10.70 7.92 -24.45
CA ALA A 237 -9.41 8.58 -24.56
C ALA A 237 -8.26 7.67 -24.05
N PRO A 238 -7.00 7.89 -24.46
CA PRO A 238 -5.84 7.27 -23.82
C PRO A 238 -5.87 7.48 -22.31
N SER A 239 -5.34 6.55 -21.51
CA SER A 239 -5.23 6.70 -20.05
C SER A 239 -4.69 8.08 -19.66
N GLN A 240 -5.21 8.70 -18.61
CA GLN A 240 -4.85 10.08 -18.25
C GLN A 240 -3.34 10.26 -18.02
N LEU A 241 -2.75 11.29 -18.66
CA LEU A 241 -1.33 11.64 -18.46
C LEU A 241 -1.10 12.09 -17.01
N LYS A 242 -0.08 11.52 -16.37
CA LYS A 242 0.30 11.80 -14.98
C LYS A 242 1.83 11.75 -14.84
N VAL A 243 2.39 12.72 -14.12
CA VAL A 243 3.80 12.69 -13.71
C VAL A 243 4.01 11.72 -12.55
N VAL A 244 5.01 10.84 -12.67
CA VAL A 244 5.44 9.85 -11.65
C VAL A 244 6.93 9.95 -11.33
N THR A 245 7.59 11.02 -11.77
CA THR A 245 8.99 11.33 -11.51
C THR A 245 9.40 11.11 -10.05
N PRO A 246 10.57 10.48 -9.79
CA PRO A 246 11.13 10.34 -8.45
C PRO A 246 11.51 11.69 -7.81
N THR A 247 11.74 11.69 -6.50
CA THR A 247 12.13 12.86 -5.72
C THR A 247 13.36 13.57 -6.30
N LEU A 248 13.29 14.89 -6.38
CA LEU A 248 14.46 15.72 -6.66
C LEU A 248 15.18 15.99 -5.35
N LEU A 249 16.44 15.56 -5.25
CA LEU A 249 17.31 15.93 -4.13
C LEU A 249 17.71 17.41 -4.28
N SER A 250 17.89 18.12 -3.17
CA SER A 250 18.50 19.46 -3.20
C SER A 250 19.90 19.39 -3.79
N THR A 251 20.34 20.50 -4.39
CA THR A 251 21.68 20.57 -4.98
C THR A 251 22.72 20.93 -3.93
N SER A 252 24.00 20.83 -4.26
CA SER A 252 25.08 21.40 -3.45
C SER A 252 25.94 22.31 -4.34
N LEU A 253 26.32 23.47 -3.82
CA LEU A 253 27.11 24.45 -4.56
C LEU A 253 28.38 23.80 -5.13
N ASN A 254 28.65 24.01 -6.42
CA ASN A 254 29.80 23.47 -7.15
C ASN A 254 29.88 21.93 -7.25
N GLN A 255 28.86 21.20 -6.82
CA GLN A 255 28.80 19.74 -6.96
C GLN A 255 27.94 19.34 -8.16
N PRO A 256 28.39 18.41 -9.04
CA PRO A 256 27.57 17.89 -10.11
C PRO A 256 26.27 17.28 -9.58
N TYR A 257 25.13 17.72 -10.12
CA TYR A 257 23.83 17.14 -9.87
C TYR A 257 23.69 15.83 -10.64
N VAL A 258 23.42 14.74 -9.92
CA VAL A 258 23.17 13.43 -10.52
C VAL A 258 21.99 13.55 -11.50
N PRO A 259 22.13 13.13 -12.78
CA PRO A 259 21.06 13.25 -13.75
C PRO A 259 19.78 12.53 -13.30
N VAL A 260 18.69 13.27 -13.13
CA VAL A 260 17.39 12.71 -12.71
C VAL A 260 16.45 12.65 -13.91
N PRO A 261 16.08 11.45 -14.41
CA PRO A 261 15.06 11.32 -15.42
C PRO A 261 13.66 11.52 -14.82
N LEU A 262 12.91 12.44 -15.40
CA LEU A 262 11.49 12.65 -15.16
C LEU A 262 10.70 11.53 -15.84
N GLN A 263 9.64 11.07 -15.19
CA GLN A 263 8.81 9.98 -15.68
C GLN A 263 7.33 10.38 -15.69
N ALA A 264 6.60 9.93 -16.71
CA ALA A 264 5.16 10.10 -16.82
C ALA A 264 4.51 8.78 -17.27
N ILE A 265 3.27 8.57 -16.84
CA ILE A 265 2.41 7.46 -17.26
C ILE A 265 1.13 8.03 -17.90
N GLY A 266 0.50 7.25 -18.76
CA GLY A 266 -0.66 7.69 -19.53
C GLY A 266 -0.31 8.66 -20.66
N GLY A 267 -1.32 9.14 -21.38
CA GLY A 267 -1.14 9.85 -22.64
C GLY A 267 -0.55 8.97 -23.74
N VAL A 268 -0.10 9.61 -24.82
CA VAL A 268 0.53 8.97 -25.98
C VAL A 268 2.00 9.38 -26.06
N PRO A 269 2.97 8.48 -25.79
CA PRO A 269 4.40 8.76 -25.99
C PRO A 269 4.72 9.15 -27.45
N PRO A 270 5.75 9.98 -27.72
CA PRO A 270 6.75 10.49 -26.78
C PRO A 270 6.26 11.65 -25.89
N TYR A 271 6.93 11.84 -24.75
CA TYR A 271 6.68 12.94 -23.81
C TYR A 271 7.68 14.08 -23.99
N THR A 272 7.22 15.31 -23.86
CA THR A 272 8.05 16.52 -23.85
C THR A 272 7.90 17.25 -22.52
N TRP A 273 9.01 17.58 -21.89
CA TRP A 273 9.06 18.23 -20.58
C TRP A 273 9.49 19.69 -20.66
N SER A 274 8.92 20.53 -19.80
CA SER A 274 9.36 21.90 -19.58
C SER A 274 9.01 22.38 -18.17
N LEU A 275 9.48 23.57 -17.80
CA LEU A 275 8.95 24.28 -16.64
C LEU A 275 7.54 24.79 -16.94
N VAL A 276 6.72 24.91 -15.88
CA VAL A 276 5.42 25.56 -15.96
C VAL A 276 5.63 27.07 -16.22
N PRO A 277 4.94 27.68 -17.20
CA PRO A 277 5.01 29.12 -17.40
C PRO A 277 4.66 29.89 -16.12
N GLY A 278 5.55 30.77 -15.67
CA GLY A 278 5.37 31.57 -14.46
C GLY A 278 5.87 30.95 -13.16
N SER A 279 6.44 29.74 -13.17
CA SER A 279 7.23 29.23 -12.03
C SER A 279 8.63 29.86 -12.00
N ASP A 280 9.34 29.73 -10.87
CA ASP A 280 10.74 30.18 -10.79
C ASP A 280 11.64 29.37 -11.75
N PRO A 281 12.76 29.94 -12.23
CA PRO A 281 13.75 29.20 -13.00
C PRO A 281 14.47 28.16 -12.12
N LEU A 282 15.06 27.14 -12.75
CA LEU A 282 15.99 26.22 -12.08
C LEU A 282 17.20 26.99 -11.51
N PRO A 283 17.90 26.46 -10.49
CA PRO A 283 19.11 27.10 -9.98
C PRO A 283 20.14 27.33 -11.09
N PRO A 284 20.88 28.45 -11.09
CA PRO A 284 21.93 28.70 -12.06
C PRO A 284 22.90 27.52 -12.19
N GLY A 285 23.09 27.04 -13.42
CA GLY A 285 23.92 25.86 -13.72
C GLY A 285 23.18 24.51 -13.73
N ILE A 286 21.91 24.47 -13.34
CA ILE A 286 21.02 23.31 -13.48
C ILE A 286 20.13 23.47 -14.72
N VAL A 287 19.97 22.38 -15.49
CA VAL A 287 19.28 22.33 -16.77
C VAL A 287 18.24 21.22 -16.78
N LEU A 288 17.05 21.50 -17.34
CA LEU A 288 16.04 20.51 -17.73
C LEU A 288 16.09 20.31 -19.24
N SER A 289 16.36 19.08 -19.68
CA SER A 289 16.26 18.72 -21.10
C SER A 289 14.82 18.46 -21.54
N PRO A 290 14.48 18.64 -22.83
CA PRO A 290 13.12 18.40 -23.34
C PRO A 290 12.65 16.94 -23.22
N ASN A 291 13.57 15.97 -23.18
CA ASN A 291 13.27 14.56 -22.91
C ASN A 291 13.09 14.25 -21.41
N GLY A 292 13.11 15.26 -20.55
CA GLY A 292 12.85 15.12 -19.12
C GLY A 292 14.03 14.61 -18.34
N VAL A 293 15.20 15.24 -18.43
CA VAL A 293 16.34 14.96 -17.53
C VAL A 293 16.78 16.26 -16.88
N ILE A 294 16.86 16.28 -15.54
CA ILE A 294 17.45 17.39 -14.77
C ILE A 294 18.89 17.04 -14.44
N TYR A 295 19.85 17.90 -14.81
CA TYR A 295 21.29 17.71 -14.61
C TYR A 295 22.03 19.05 -14.58
N GLY A 296 23.32 19.04 -14.24
CA GLY A 296 24.19 20.23 -14.30
C GLY A 296 24.99 20.43 -13.02
N THR A 297 25.64 21.58 -12.86
CA THR A 297 26.42 21.91 -11.67
C THR A 297 25.98 23.29 -11.18
N PRO A 298 25.40 23.43 -9.98
CA PRO A 298 24.98 24.72 -9.46
C PRO A 298 26.16 25.67 -9.31
N THR A 299 26.02 26.89 -9.84
CA THR A 299 27.08 27.92 -9.78
C THR A 299 26.89 28.91 -8.64
N ASP A 300 25.75 28.88 -7.96
CA ASP A 300 25.49 29.73 -6.80
C ASP A 300 24.63 29.00 -5.75
N SER A 301 24.48 29.65 -4.59
CA SER A 301 23.74 29.14 -3.45
C SER A 301 22.23 29.47 -3.51
N THR A 302 21.70 29.83 -4.68
CA THR A 302 20.32 30.27 -4.81
C THR A 302 19.38 29.07 -4.74
N THR A 303 18.33 29.24 -3.96
CA THR A 303 17.23 28.27 -3.88
C THR A 303 16.12 28.66 -4.84
N SER A 304 15.71 27.72 -5.68
CA SER A 304 14.67 27.88 -6.68
C SER A 304 13.44 27.06 -6.36
N ASN A 305 12.28 27.65 -6.65
CA ASN A 305 10.97 27.16 -6.31
C ASN A 305 10.11 26.98 -7.58
N PHE A 306 10.15 25.80 -8.21
CA PHE A 306 9.61 25.60 -9.56
C PHE A 306 8.53 24.51 -9.67
N ALA A 307 7.88 24.45 -10.83
CA ALA A 307 6.95 23.38 -11.21
C ALA A 307 7.26 22.85 -12.61
N LEU A 308 7.03 21.57 -12.83
CA LEU A 308 7.28 20.87 -14.09
C LEU A 308 5.96 20.62 -14.82
N GLN A 309 6.00 20.67 -16.14
CA GLN A 309 4.91 20.21 -17.00
C GLN A 309 5.42 19.15 -17.99
N VAL A 310 4.57 18.16 -18.25
CA VAL A 310 4.76 17.16 -19.30
C VAL A 310 3.61 17.23 -20.28
N GLN A 311 3.95 17.18 -21.57
CA GLN A 311 3.00 17.06 -22.67
C GLN A 311 3.23 15.73 -23.37
N ASP A 312 2.16 15.06 -23.77
CA ASP A 312 2.25 13.89 -24.63
C ASP A 312 2.27 14.29 -26.12
N SER A 313 2.23 13.30 -27.01
CA SER A 313 2.24 13.51 -28.46
C SER A 313 0.85 13.49 -29.10
N GLN A 314 -0.23 13.49 -28.30
CA GLN A 314 -1.59 13.39 -28.82
C GLN A 314 -1.96 14.61 -29.69
N ALA A 315 -2.69 14.37 -30.79
CA ALA A 315 -3.19 15.40 -31.70
C ALA A 315 -4.72 15.33 -31.83
N PRO A 316 -5.44 16.46 -32.03
CA PRO A 316 -4.93 17.84 -32.18
C PRO A 316 -4.65 18.55 -30.84
N VAL A 317 -5.04 17.96 -29.71
CA VAL A 317 -4.82 18.51 -28.37
C VAL A 317 -3.96 17.53 -27.57
N PRO A 318 -2.69 17.85 -27.32
CA PRO A 318 -1.84 17.07 -26.42
C PRO A 318 -2.41 17.05 -25.00
N ALA A 319 -2.37 15.90 -24.35
CA ALA A 319 -2.63 15.83 -22.92
C ALA A 319 -1.48 16.52 -22.18
N GLN A 320 -1.82 17.26 -21.12
CA GLN A 320 -0.84 17.92 -20.27
C GLN A 320 -1.03 17.49 -18.82
N ALA A 321 0.08 17.28 -18.11
CA ALA A 321 0.09 17.10 -16.68
C ALA A 321 1.12 18.03 -16.05
N VAL A 322 0.77 18.60 -14.89
CA VAL A 322 1.64 19.49 -14.11
C VAL A 322 2.04 18.80 -12.82
N PHE A 323 3.29 18.99 -12.41
CA PHE A 323 3.85 18.46 -11.18
C PHE A 323 4.58 19.52 -10.35
N PRO A 324 4.26 19.65 -9.05
CA PRO A 324 3.15 18.98 -8.38
C PRO A 324 1.78 19.49 -8.86
N ALA A 325 0.72 18.70 -8.69
CA ALA A 325 -0.63 19.11 -9.09
C ALA A 325 -1.05 20.41 -8.36
N PRO A 326 -1.68 21.37 -9.05
CA PRO A 326 -2.04 22.66 -8.44
C PRO A 326 -3.06 22.47 -7.32
N VAL A 327 -2.75 22.96 -6.11
CA VAL A 327 -3.70 23.08 -5.01
C VAL A 327 -4.14 24.54 -4.91
N VAL A 328 -5.46 24.74 -4.78
CA VAL A 328 -6.12 26.06 -4.75
C VAL A 328 -5.78 26.81 -3.45
N ALA A 329 -4.54 27.32 -3.34
CA ALA A 329 -4.12 28.41 -2.42
C ALA A 329 -2.59 28.57 -2.37
N ASN A 330 -1.81 27.57 -2.80
CA ASN A 330 -0.36 27.64 -2.89
C ASN A 330 0.08 26.63 -3.97
N PRO A 331 0.78 27.04 -5.04
CA PRO A 331 1.53 26.05 -5.81
C PRO A 331 2.54 25.47 -4.83
N LYS A 332 2.35 24.21 -4.39
CA LYS A 332 3.41 23.51 -3.66
C LYS A 332 4.59 23.38 -4.63
N ILE A 333 5.80 23.48 -4.11
CA ILE A 333 6.96 23.95 -4.87
C ILE A 333 8.04 22.87 -4.88
N LEU A 334 8.66 22.58 -6.03
CA LEU A 334 9.92 21.83 -6.08
C LEU A 334 11.05 22.74 -5.62
N HIS A 335 11.81 22.29 -4.63
CA HIS A 335 12.88 23.06 -4.01
C HIS A 335 14.24 22.50 -4.47
N LEU A 336 15.02 23.34 -5.14
CA LEU A 336 16.43 23.04 -5.45
C LEU A 336 17.28 24.23 -5.01
N GLY A 337 18.18 24.01 -4.07
CA GLY A 337 19.14 24.98 -3.56
C GLY A 337 20.22 24.26 -2.74
N PRO A 338 21.34 24.92 -2.40
CA PRO A 338 22.36 24.32 -1.54
C PRO A 338 21.77 23.95 -0.18
N SER A 339 22.20 22.82 0.37
CA SER A 339 21.90 22.45 1.74
C SER A 339 22.55 23.39 2.76
N GLY A 340 22.06 23.33 4.01
CA GLY A 340 22.68 24.02 5.13
C GLY A 340 24.13 23.57 5.36
N ASN A 341 25.00 24.51 5.73
CA ASN A 341 26.38 24.22 6.10
C ASN A 341 26.45 23.63 7.51
N ASP A 342 26.23 22.31 7.66
CA ASP A 342 26.68 21.59 8.85
C ASP A 342 27.43 20.29 8.51
N PRO A 343 28.61 20.38 7.88
CA PRO A 343 29.51 19.24 7.78
C PRO A 343 30.09 18.86 9.15
N THR A 344 30.16 19.79 10.10
CA THR A 344 30.94 19.69 11.35
C THR A 344 30.21 19.11 12.56
N CYS A 345 29.03 18.49 12.39
CA CYS A 345 28.26 17.92 13.52
C CYS A 345 27.77 18.97 14.55
N LEU A 346 27.38 20.17 14.12
CA LEU A 346 26.98 21.28 14.99
C LEU A 346 25.45 21.38 15.12
N ALA A 347 24.84 20.48 15.89
CA ALA A 347 23.49 20.71 16.41
C ALA A 347 23.41 20.49 17.93
N SER A 348 22.97 21.56 18.62
CA SER A 348 22.72 21.66 20.05
C SER A 348 21.34 21.09 20.40
N GLY A 349 21.33 20.00 21.17
CA GLY A 349 20.14 19.35 21.70
C GLY A 349 20.53 18.19 22.61
N ASN A 350 20.32 18.34 23.92
CA ASN A 350 20.75 17.37 24.95
C ASN A 350 19.86 16.10 25.02
N GLN A 351 19.44 15.50 23.91
CA GLN A 351 18.49 14.37 23.91
C GLN A 351 19.14 12.98 24.15
N VAL A 352 20.32 12.94 24.79
CA VAL A 352 21.03 11.69 25.13
C VAL A 352 20.68 11.23 26.55
N VAL A 353 20.57 9.92 26.79
CA VAL A 353 20.51 9.40 28.17
C VAL A 353 21.84 9.67 28.85
N THR A 354 21.87 10.65 29.75
CA THR A 354 23.07 10.98 30.53
C THR A 354 23.54 9.78 31.35
N GLY A 355 24.82 9.42 31.20
CA GLY A 355 25.49 8.43 32.03
C GLY A 355 25.12 6.97 31.75
N ALA A 356 24.24 6.69 30.77
CA ALA A 356 23.98 5.34 30.32
C ALA A 356 24.99 4.91 29.24
N PRO A 357 25.52 3.67 29.29
CA PRO A 357 26.36 3.14 28.23
C PRO A 357 25.55 2.84 26.98
N TYR A 358 26.15 3.05 25.82
CA TYR A 358 25.64 2.66 24.51
C TYR A 358 26.67 1.79 23.82
N ALA A 359 26.23 0.73 23.14
CA ALA A 359 27.08 -0.08 22.29
C ALA A 359 26.70 0.10 20.82
N PHE A 360 27.70 0.08 19.95
CA PHE A 360 27.51 0.19 18.50
C PHE A 360 28.23 -0.93 17.77
N VAL A 361 27.71 -1.24 16.57
CA VAL A 361 28.35 -2.09 15.57
C VAL A 361 28.19 -1.42 14.21
N PHE A 362 29.25 -1.45 13.41
CA PHE A 362 29.34 -0.78 12.12
C PHE A 362 30.17 -1.63 11.16
N ALA A 363 29.74 -1.65 9.89
CA ALA A 363 30.46 -2.31 8.81
C ALA A 363 30.44 -1.44 7.55
N GLY A 364 31.50 -1.57 6.76
CA GLY A 364 31.67 -0.78 5.56
C GLY A 364 33.00 -1.03 4.86
N PHE A 365 33.52 0.00 4.20
CA PHE A 365 34.76 -0.03 3.42
C PHE A 365 35.63 1.18 3.74
N ASP A 366 36.94 1.00 3.67
CA ASP A 366 37.92 2.06 3.52
C ASP A 366 38.67 1.88 2.17
N ALA A 367 39.73 2.67 1.94
CA ALA A 367 40.54 2.56 0.73
C ALA A 367 41.22 1.19 0.53
N ASP A 368 41.48 0.46 1.62
CA ASP A 368 42.17 -0.84 1.58
C ASP A 368 41.19 -2.02 1.43
N GLY A 369 39.93 -1.82 1.79
CA GLY A 369 38.85 -2.77 1.59
C GLY A 369 37.84 -2.76 2.74
N PRO A 370 37.24 -3.92 3.06
CA PRO A 370 36.23 -3.97 4.10
C PRO A 370 36.76 -3.68 5.50
N VAL A 371 35.90 -3.07 6.33
CA VAL A 371 36.20 -2.63 7.70
C VAL A 371 35.00 -2.86 8.61
N THR A 372 35.28 -3.25 9.85
CA THR A 372 34.26 -3.39 10.89
C THR A 372 34.68 -2.69 12.19
N LEU A 373 33.73 -1.97 12.79
CA LEU A 373 33.92 -1.25 14.04
C LEU A 373 32.85 -1.69 15.05
N SER A 374 33.24 -1.73 16.32
CA SER A 374 32.31 -1.95 17.42
C SER A 374 32.83 -1.25 18.67
N GLY A 375 31.95 -0.79 19.54
CA GLY A 375 32.41 -0.10 20.74
C GLY A 375 31.31 0.11 21.76
N SER A 376 31.71 0.63 22.92
CA SER A 376 30.84 1.10 23.99
C SER A 376 31.23 2.53 24.37
N LEU A 377 30.25 3.39 24.61
CA LEU A 377 30.46 4.79 24.96
C LEU A 377 29.48 5.26 26.04
N ILE A 378 29.94 6.18 26.89
CA ILE A 378 29.12 6.83 27.91
C ILE A 378 29.28 8.33 27.76
N SER A 379 28.17 9.06 27.66
CA SER A 379 28.16 10.52 27.62
C SER A 379 27.69 11.16 28.92
N ASP A 380 28.09 12.41 29.14
CA ASP A 380 27.50 13.28 30.15
C ASP A 380 26.14 13.87 29.69
N SER A 381 25.59 14.80 30.47
CA SER A 381 24.30 15.44 30.18
C SER A 381 24.35 16.46 29.05
N HIS A 382 25.54 16.81 28.58
CA HIS A 382 25.77 17.72 27.46
C HIS A 382 26.18 16.95 26.20
N GLY A 383 26.18 15.62 26.25
CA GLY A 383 26.58 14.77 25.14
C GLY A 383 28.09 14.60 25.00
N ASN A 384 28.93 15.10 25.91
CA ASN A 384 30.37 14.85 25.84
C ASN A 384 30.66 13.42 26.24
N LEU A 385 31.50 12.71 25.47
CA LEU A 385 31.93 11.37 25.84
C LEU A 385 32.87 11.44 27.04
N THR A 386 32.55 10.67 28.08
CA THR A 386 33.28 10.65 29.36
C THR A 386 34.14 9.40 29.52
N SER A 387 33.73 8.31 28.89
CA SER A 387 34.42 7.04 28.88
C SER A 387 33.87 6.15 27.75
N GLY A 388 34.59 5.08 27.47
CA GLY A 388 34.23 4.11 26.46
C GLY A 388 35.46 3.49 25.80
N ILE A 389 35.20 2.55 24.92
CA ILE A 389 36.19 1.86 24.13
C ILE A 389 35.66 1.59 22.72
N GLU A 390 36.58 1.50 21.76
CA GLU A 390 36.28 1.02 20.41
C GLU A 390 37.26 -0.06 19.97
N ASP A 391 36.75 -0.99 19.16
CA ASP A 391 37.52 -1.96 18.41
C ASP A 391 37.36 -1.64 16.93
N ILE A 392 38.48 -1.51 16.25
CA ILE A 392 38.51 -1.29 14.80
C ILE A 392 39.30 -2.42 14.15
N VAL A 393 38.68 -3.07 13.17
CA VAL A 393 39.32 -4.13 12.40
C VAL A 393 39.27 -3.77 10.93
N ARG A 394 40.46 -3.52 10.37
CA ARG A 394 40.68 -3.19 8.96
C ARG A 394 41.54 -4.26 8.34
N LYS A 395 41.60 -4.27 7.01
CA LYS A 395 42.58 -5.06 6.27
C LYS A 395 44.03 -4.71 6.63
N SER A 396 44.31 -3.43 6.92
CA SER A 396 45.64 -2.93 7.30
C SER A 396 46.06 -3.30 8.72
N GLY A 397 45.12 -3.73 9.57
CA GLY A 397 45.40 -4.17 10.94
C GLY A 397 44.25 -3.94 11.91
N THR A 398 44.51 -4.26 13.18
CA THR A 398 43.52 -4.19 14.27
C THR A 398 43.93 -3.17 15.32
N GLN A 399 42.97 -2.41 15.81
CA GLN A 399 43.09 -1.55 16.98
C GLN A 399 42.01 -1.98 17.97
N LEU A 400 42.36 -2.87 18.90
CA LEU A 400 41.38 -3.45 19.83
C LEU A 400 41.37 -2.70 21.17
N ALA A 401 40.19 -2.59 21.77
CA ALA A 401 39.92 -1.96 23.05
C ALA A 401 40.58 -0.57 23.20
N GLN A 402 40.53 0.25 22.14
CA GLN A 402 41.08 1.60 22.16
C GLN A 402 40.23 2.48 23.07
N PRO A 403 40.80 3.08 24.13
CA PRO A 403 40.05 3.99 24.99
C PRO A 403 39.62 5.24 24.23
N LEU A 404 38.37 5.65 24.43
CA LEU A 404 37.89 6.92 23.90
C LEU A 404 38.58 8.09 24.64
N ALA A 405 39.09 9.03 23.85
CA ALA A 405 39.79 10.22 24.29
C ALA A 405 38.84 11.42 24.46
N ALA A 406 39.31 12.45 25.14
CA ALA A 406 38.55 13.69 25.35
C ALA A 406 38.19 14.36 24.01
N GLY A 407 37.08 15.10 24.00
CA GLY A 407 36.57 15.83 22.84
C GLY A 407 35.64 15.03 21.93
N GLY A 408 35.39 13.76 22.24
CA GLY A 408 34.30 13.00 21.62
C GLY A 408 32.93 13.49 22.09
N SER A 409 31.90 13.32 21.27
CA SER A 409 30.54 13.72 21.59
C SER A 409 29.49 12.79 21.00
N LEU A 410 28.29 12.75 21.59
CA LEU A 410 27.08 12.16 21.06
C LEU A 410 25.95 13.18 21.28
N THR A 411 25.27 13.60 20.22
CA THR A 411 24.18 14.58 20.30
C THR A 411 23.02 14.20 19.40
N PHE A 412 21.81 14.63 19.75
CA PHE A 412 20.62 14.49 18.91
C PHE A 412 19.80 15.78 18.93
N ASP A 413 19.37 16.23 17.76
CA ASP A 413 18.45 17.35 17.64
C ASP A 413 16.99 16.92 17.85
N ASN A 414 16.09 17.91 17.88
CA ASN A 414 14.65 17.68 18.00
C ASN A 414 14.01 17.07 16.75
N THR A 415 14.76 16.95 15.66
CA THR A 415 14.37 16.26 14.44
C THR A 415 14.82 14.82 14.46
N GLY A 416 15.34 14.28 15.56
CA GLY A 416 15.77 12.89 15.67
C GLY A 416 17.04 12.57 14.87
N ARG A 417 17.68 13.57 14.25
CA ARG A 417 19.02 13.46 13.68
C ARG A 417 20.05 13.65 14.78
N GLY A 418 21.19 12.99 14.65
CA GLY A 418 22.25 13.10 15.63
C GLY A 418 23.63 13.05 15.01
N CYS A 419 24.61 13.35 15.85
CA CYS A 419 26.02 13.31 15.51
C CYS A 419 26.80 12.57 16.59
N LEU A 420 27.80 11.78 16.17
CA LEU A 420 28.70 11.06 17.06
C LEU A 420 30.13 11.37 16.63
N THR A 421 30.95 11.90 17.52
CA THR A 421 32.38 12.05 17.29
C THR A 421 33.11 11.09 18.20
N LEU A 422 33.81 10.12 17.61
CA LEU A 422 34.67 9.18 18.33
C LEU A 422 36.11 9.62 18.18
N ASN A 423 36.74 9.97 19.30
CA ASN A 423 38.16 10.26 19.35
C ASN A 423 38.88 9.13 20.10
N THR A 424 40.02 8.69 19.60
CA THR A 424 41.01 7.92 20.34
C THR A 424 42.31 8.71 20.44
N ALA A 425 43.37 8.10 20.98
CA ALA A 425 44.70 8.70 20.97
C ALA A 425 45.25 8.94 19.55
N THR A 426 44.75 8.22 18.54
CA THR A 426 45.33 8.21 17.17
C THR A 426 44.33 8.47 16.06
N THR A 427 43.02 8.37 16.32
CA THR A 427 41.97 8.47 15.31
C THR A 427 40.86 9.41 15.77
N SER A 428 40.16 10.01 14.82
CA SER A 428 38.92 10.76 15.00
C SER A 428 37.98 10.31 13.90
N ALA A 429 36.75 9.93 14.25
CA ALA A 429 35.73 9.50 13.29
C ALA A 429 34.38 10.20 13.56
N GLN A 430 33.66 10.61 12.51
CA GLN A 430 32.38 11.30 12.60
C GLN A 430 31.20 10.49 12.02
N PHE A 431 30.28 10.26 12.95
CA PHE A 431 28.92 9.74 12.96
C PHE A 431 27.82 10.65 12.42
N ARG A 432 27.02 10.28 11.41
CA ARG A 432 25.61 10.76 11.36
C ARG A 432 24.68 9.69 11.90
N LEU A 433 23.74 10.11 12.73
CA LEU A 433 22.79 9.22 13.39
C LEU A 433 21.38 9.61 13.05
N VAL A 434 20.52 8.60 13.02
CA VAL A 434 19.08 8.83 12.99
C VAL A 434 18.38 7.91 13.98
N THR A 435 17.54 8.53 14.78
CA THR A 435 16.76 7.86 15.82
C THR A 435 15.84 6.81 15.23
N ALA A 436 15.91 5.60 15.78
CA ALA A 436 15.00 4.51 15.48
C ALA A 436 13.93 4.35 16.57
N THR A 437 14.25 4.53 17.86
CA THR A 437 13.28 4.49 18.97
C THR A 437 13.72 5.42 20.11
N GLN A 438 12.73 6.01 20.80
CA GLN A 438 12.92 7.00 21.88
C GLN A 438 11.99 6.69 23.08
N ASP A 439 12.47 6.90 24.29
CA ASP A 439 11.64 6.84 25.51
C ASP A 439 10.75 8.10 25.59
N GLN A 440 9.43 7.93 25.71
CA GLN A 440 8.48 9.05 25.81
C GLN A 440 8.64 9.90 27.06
N THR A 441 9.11 9.31 28.14
CA THR A 441 9.11 9.94 29.48
C THR A 441 10.30 10.87 29.60
N THR A 442 11.43 10.44 29.05
CA THR A 442 12.70 11.16 29.17
C THR A 442 13.11 11.84 27.87
N GLY A 443 12.46 11.53 26.74
CA GLY A 443 12.86 12.01 25.41
C GLY A 443 14.18 11.40 24.93
N SER A 444 14.66 10.34 25.57
CA SER A 444 16.01 9.85 25.30
C SER A 444 16.04 8.79 24.21
N VAL A 445 17.06 8.85 23.35
CA VAL A 445 17.25 7.88 22.26
C VAL A 445 17.69 6.52 22.81
N LEU A 446 16.94 5.47 22.46
CA LEU A 446 17.22 4.09 22.89
C LEU A 446 18.06 3.33 21.84
N ASN A 447 17.82 3.60 20.56
CA ASN A 447 18.56 3.05 19.45
C ASN A 447 18.51 4.00 18.24
N ALA A 448 19.57 3.98 17.45
CA ALA A 448 19.71 4.76 16.24
C ALA A 448 20.50 3.98 15.17
N SER A 449 20.23 4.28 13.91
CA SER A 449 21.09 3.87 12.80
C SER A 449 22.21 4.89 12.65
N ILE A 450 23.39 4.44 12.24
CA ILE A 450 24.58 5.30 12.09
C ILE A 450 25.20 5.13 10.69
N ILE A 451 25.78 6.20 10.14
CA ILE A 451 26.60 6.16 8.91
C ILE A 451 27.90 6.92 9.08
N GLU A 452 28.92 6.46 8.35
CA GLU A 452 30.19 7.18 8.09
C GLU A 452 29.91 8.60 7.56
N PHE A 453 30.43 9.67 8.16
CA PHE A 453 30.27 11.03 7.66
C PHE A 453 31.51 11.92 7.87
N ASP A 454 32.70 11.40 7.61
CA ASP A 454 33.92 12.23 7.47
C ASP A 454 34.71 11.96 6.18
N ASP A 455 34.38 10.91 5.42
CA ASP A 455 35.03 10.59 4.15
C ASP A 455 34.59 11.51 2.99
N SER A 456 35.42 12.50 2.65
CA SER A 456 35.16 13.45 1.56
C SER A 456 35.94 13.17 0.27
N ASP A 457 36.96 12.31 0.33
CA ASP A 457 37.90 12.03 -0.77
C ASP A 457 37.97 10.54 -1.16
N GLY A 458 37.14 9.71 -0.53
CA GLY A 458 37.08 8.27 -0.78
C GLY A 458 38.21 7.50 -0.11
N GLN A 459 39.03 8.16 0.72
CA GLN A 459 40.15 7.55 1.44
C GLN A 459 39.82 7.23 2.91
N GLY A 460 38.74 7.81 3.44
CA GLY A 460 38.21 7.53 4.77
C GLY A 460 37.46 6.21 4.85
N THR A 461 36.72 6.02 5.95
CA THR A 461 35.80 4.89 6.08
C THR A 461 34.42 5.29 5.56
N ARG A 462 33.65 4.36 5.01
CA ARG A 462 32.24 4.58 4.65
C ARG A 462 31.47 3.33 4.95
N GLY A 463 30.27 3.48 5.51
CA GLY A 463 29.50 2.33 5.96
C GLY A 463 28.27 2.71 6.74
N SER A 464 27.66 1.69 7.32
CA SER A 464 26.45 1.83 8.11
C SER A 464 26.48 0.89 9.31
N GLY A 465 25.71 1.24 10.34
CA GLY A 465 25.63 0.45 11.55
C GLY A 465 24.43 0.79 12.40
N SER A 466 24.48 0.34 13.65
CA SER A 466 23.51 0.75 14.66
C SER A 466 24.19 0.99 16.00
N ILE A 467 23.58 1.86 16.79
CA ILE A 467 23.92 2.12 18.19
C ILE A 467 22.69 1.87 19.06
N ARG A 468 22.87 1.23 20.21
CA ARG A 468 21.81 0.87 21.15
C ARG A 468 22.25 1.13 22.57
N ILE A 469 21.33 1.59 23.40
CA ILE A 469 21.57 1.73 24.84
C ILE A 469 21.82 0.36 25.46
N GLN A 470 22.79 0.28 26.37
CA GLN A 470 23.15 -0.95 27.09
C GLN A 470 22.50 -0.97 28.47
N ASP A 471 22.09 -2.16 28.91
CA ASP A 471 21.74 -2.47 30.29
C ASP A 471 22.99 -2.96 31.03
N SER A 472 23.66 -2.05 31.74
CA SER A 472 24.88 -2.36 32.48
C SER A 472 24.70 -3.37 33.60
N THR A 473 23.46 -3.64 34.03
CA THR A 473 23.20 -4.71 35.02
C THR A 473 23.42 -6.10 34.42
N ALA A 474 23.32 -6.23 33.10
CA ALA A 474 23.62 -7.47 32.40
C ALA A 474 25.12 -7.81 32.40
N PHE A 475 26.01 -6.82 32.55
CA PHE A 475 27.47 -7.04 32.42
C PHE A 475 28.04 -7.96 33.51
N ALA A 476 27.41 -7.96 34.68
CA ALA A 476 27.81 -8.82 35.80
C ALA A 476 27.28 -10.26 35.71
N ASN A 477 26.40 -10.55 34.74
CA ASN A 477 25.77 -11.86 34.60
C ASN A 477 26.34 -12.60 33.37
N PRO A 478 26.71 -13.88 33.49
CA PRO A 478 27.14 -14.65 32.33
C PRO A 478 25.97 -14.82 31.33
N LEU A 479 26.28 -14.74 30.03
CA LEU A 479 25.34 -15.08 28.96
C LEU A 479 24.75 -16.48 29.21
N ALA A 480 23.43 -16.59 29.08
CA ALA A 480 22.73 -17.83 29.42
C ALA A 480 21.55 -18.08 28.48
N GLY A 481 21.49 -19.31 27.97
CA GLY A 481 20.39 -19.78 27.15
C GLY A 481 20.70 -19.77 25.64
N PRO A 482 19.74 -20.25 24.84
CA PRO A 482 19.86 -20.25 23.38
C PRO A 482 19.80 -18.83 22.80
N TYR A 483 20.73 -18.54 21.90
CA TYR A 483 20.75 -17.34 21.08
C TYR A 483 20.77 -17.75 19.61
N ALA A 484 19.90 -17.14 18.81
CA ALA A 484 20.06 -17.12 17.37
C ALA A 484 20.95 -15.94 16.99
N PHE A 485 21.78 -16.10 15.98
CA PHE A 485 22.72 -15.08 15.56
C PHE A 485 22.81 -14.96 14.05
N ARG A 486 23.26 -13.78 13.60
CA ARG A 486 23.57 -13.45 12.22
C ARG A 486 24.95 -12.81 12.17
N LEU A 487 25.74 -13.20 11.17
CA LEU A 487 27.01 -12.57 10.81
C LEU A 487 27.01 -12.27 9.31
N SER A 488 27.61 -11.14 8.94
CA SER A 488 27.75 -10.67 7.55
C SER A 488 29.12 -10.01 7.40
N GLY A 489 29.71 -10.09 6.22
CA GLY A 489 30.98 -9.42 5.93
C GLY A 489 31.68 -9.97 4.70
N TRP A 490 33.01 -10.06 4.73
CA TRP A 490 33.82 -10.36 3.56
C TRP A 490 34.95 -11.35 3.86
N ASP A 491 35.16 -12.28 2.93
CA ASP A 491 36.28 -13.20 2.96
C ASP A 491 37.60 -12.51 2.53
N ALA A 492 38.72 -13.23 2.67
CA ALA A 492 40.04 -12.70 2.30
C ALA A 492 40.24 -12.51 0.78
N SER A 493 39.36 -13.09 -0.05
CA SER A 493 39.34 -12.95 -1.51
C SER A 493 38.47 -11.77 -1.97
N GLY A 494 37.78 -11.10 -1.04
CA GLY A 494 36.87 -9.98 -1.30
C GLY A 494 35.44 -10.40 -1.67
N GLY A 495 35.11 -11.69 -1.55
CA GLY A 495 33.76 -12.17 -1.73
C GLY A 495 32.92 -12.04 -0.46
N HIS A 496 31.60 -11.89 -0.63
CA HIS A 496 30.70 -11.67 0.49
C HIS A 496 30.50 -12.97 1.29
N PHE A 497 30.46 -12.83 2.61
CA PHE A 497 30.28 -13.93 3.55
C PHE A 497 29.05 -13.68 4.41
N ALA A 498 28.24 -14.71 4.62
CA ALA A 498 27.13 -14.66 5.55
C ALA A 498 27.00 -15.95 6.36
N MET A 499 26.53 -15.81 7.59
CA MET A 499 26.24 -16.94 8.49
C MET A 499 24.99 -16.61 9.31
N ALA A 500 24.12 -17.61 9.48
CA ALA A 500 23.03 -17.55 10.44
C ALA A 500 22.98 -18.87 11.22
N GLY A 501 22.72 -18.80 12.52
CA GLY A 501 22.78 -19.99 13.36
C GLY A 501 22.15 -19.83 14.72
N VAL A 502 22.31 -20.87 15.54
CA VAL A 502 21.93 -20.93 16.95
C VAL A 502 23.10 -21.42 17.79
N ALA A 503 23.23 -20.89 19.00
CA ALA A 503 24.20 -21.29 20.01
C ALA A 503 23.57 -21.24 21.40
N ALA A 504 23.80 -22.27 22.22
CA ALA A 504 23.38 -22.28 23.62
C ALA A 504 24.52 -21.79 24.51
N ALA A 505 24.36 -20.61 25.11
CA ALA A 505 25.29 -20.06 26.08
C ALA A 505 25.14 -20.74 27.45
N GLY A 506 26.25 -21.24 27.98
CA GLY A 506 26.42 -21.68 29.36
C GLY A 506 27.63 -20.97 29.98
N THR A 507 28.12 -21.38 31.15
CA THR A 507 29.22 -20.67 31.82
C THR A 507 30.54 -20.67 31.02
N GLY A 508 30.80 -19.59 30.28
CA GLY A 508 32.01 -19.37 29.48
C GLY A 508 32.10 -20.18 28.18
N VAL A 509 31.02 -20.88 27.80
CA VAL A 509 30.99 -21.79 26.65
C VAL A 509 29.74 -21.63 25.82
N PHE A 510 29.89 -21.73 24.51
CA PHE A 510 28.79 -21.97 23.58
C PHE A 510 28.73 -23.46 23.24
N THR A 511 27.54 -24.02 23.36
CA THR A 511 27.23 -25.43 23.09
C THR A 511 26.07 -25.53 22.10
N ALA A 512 25.80 -26.72 21.59
CA ALA A 512 24.70 -26.96 20.64
C ALA A 512 24.72 -26.01 19.44
N LEU A 513 25.92 -25.63 19.01
CA LEU A 513 26.11 -24.73 17.88
C LEU A 513 25.69 -25.44 16.58
N SER A 514 24.82 -24.77 15.84
CA SER A 514 24.40 -25.16 14.50
C SER A 514 24.23 -23.90 13.66
N ALA A 515 24.87 -23.85 12.50
CA ALA A 515 24.78 -22.70 11.62
C ALA A 515 24.74 -23.12 10.15
N ASP A 516 24.12 -22.30 9.32
CA ASP A 516 24.33 -22.31 7.88
C ASP A 516 25.28 -21.16 7.53
N VAL A 517 26.16 -21.43 6.56
CA VAL A 517 27.16 -20.49 6.07
C VAL A 517 27.01 -20.38 4.56
N ASN A 518 27.19 -19.19 4.02
CA ASN A 518 27.37 -19.00 2.59
C ASN A 518 28.62 -18.13 2.39
N ASP A 519 29.63 -18.71 1.77
CA ASP A 519 30.89 -18.06 1.48
C ASP A 519 31.01 -17.87 -0.03
N SER A 520 30.86 -16.63 -0.50
CA SER A 520 31.00 -16.28 -1.91
C SER A 520 30.11 -17.10 -2.86
N GLY A 521 28.90 -17.44 -2.40
CA GLY A 521 27.93 -18.23 -3.16
C GLY A 521 27.99 -19.73 -2.91
N VAL A 522 28.92 -20.20 -2.06
CA VAL A 522 29.02 -21.60 -1.65
C VAL A 522 28.30 -21.80 -0.33
N ALA A 523 27.02 -22.15 -0.39
CA ALA A 523 26.21 -22.47 0.78
C ALA A 523 26.55 -23.84 1.38
N ALA A 524 26.72 -23.90 2.70
CA ALA A 524 26.95 -25.10 3.48
C ALA A 524 26.14 -25.05 4.79
N GLY A 525 25.43 -26.14 5.10
CA GLY A 525 24.70 -26.24 6.35
C GLY A 525 23.50 -27.20 6.32
N PRO A 526 22.89 -27.47 7.49
CA PRO A 526 23.32 -26.98 8.80
C PRO A 526 24.60 -27.69 9.28
N LEU A 527 25.62 -26.92 9.66
CA LEU A 527 26.85 -27.39 10.28
C LEU A 527 26.60 -27.58 11.78
N SER A 528 26.18 -28.79 12.17
CA SER A 528 25.81 -29.12 13.56
C SER A 528 26.99 -29.68 14.38
N GLY A 529 26.89 -29.58 15.70
CA GLY A 529 27.87 -30.17 16.62
C GLY A 529 29.06 -29.26 16.91
N GLY A 530 28.93 -27.97 16.60
CA GLY A 530 29.90 -26.95 16.89
C GLY A 530 30.08 -26.69 18.39
N ASN A 531 31.17 -26.01 18.75
CA ASN A 531 31.45 -25.55 20.10
C ASN A 531 32.08 -24.16 20.06
N GLY A 532 32.10 -23.48 21.19
CA GLY A 532 32.67 -22.15 21.29
C GLY A 532 32.94 -21.77 22.74
N THR A 533 33.62 -20.67 22.93
CA THR A 533 33.94 -20.09 24.23
C THR A 533 33.54 -18.63 24.27
N PHE A 534 33.35 -18.07 25.46
CA PHE A 534 33.26 -16.63 25.64
C PHE A 534 33.84 -16.19 26.98
N SER A 535 34.45 -15.01 27.01
CA SER A 535 34.94 -14.39 28.23
C SER A 535 33.79 -13.77 29.03
N SER A 536 34.00 -13.46 30.31
CA SER A 536 33.13 -12.50 31.00
C SER A 536 33.20 -11.13 30.33
N ALA A 537 32.10 -10.38 30.38
CA ALA A 537 32.07 -8.99 29.94
C ALA A 537 32.83 -8.10 30.94
N ASP A 538 33.49 -7.06 30.43
CA ASP A 538 34.12 -6.02 31.24
C ASP A 538 33.11 -4.90 31.63
N ALA A 539 33.61 -3.81 32.21
CA ALA A 539 32.78 -2.68 32.63
C ALA A 539 32.09 -1.94 31.48
N ASN A 540 32.52 -2.16 30.24
CA ASN A 540 31.93 -1.61 29.02
C ASN A 540 30.98 -2.63 28.35
N GLY A 541 30.71 -3.76 28.99
CA GLY A 541 29.94 -4.85 28.41
C GLY A 541 30.69 -5.60 27.30
N ARG A 542 32.01 -5.39 27.15
CA ARG A 542 32.83 -6.01 26.10
C ARG A 542 33.41 -7.34 26.57
N GLY A 543 33.42 -8.33 25.70
CA GLY A 543 34.18 -9.56 25.88
C GLY A 543 34.66 -10.16 24.56
N THR A 544 35.31 -11.32 24.62
CA THR A 544 35.71 -12.10 23.44
C THR A 544 34.93 -13.40 23.37
N ALA A 545 34.73 -13.91 22.17
CA ALA A 545 34.00 -15.14 21.88
C ALA A 545 34.66 -15.94 20.77
N THR A 546 34.46 -17.24 20.77
CA THR A 546 34.75 -18.11 19.62
C THR A 546 33.49 -18.86 19.22
N ILE A 547 33.26 -18.96 17.92
CA ILE A 547 32.22 -19.77 17.32
C ILE A 547 32.92 -20.80 16.44
N GLY A 548 32.80 -22.08 16.79
CA GLY A 548 33.30 -23.20 16.00
C GLY A 548 32.13 -23.94 15.35
N VAL A 549 32.07 -23.94 14.01
CA VAL A 549 31.07 -24.67 13.22
C VAL A 549 31.73 -25.32 12.01
N GLY A 550 31.45 -26.61 11.80
CA GLY A 550 32.15 -27.39 10.77
C GLY A 550 33.66 -27.44 11.01
N ALA A 551 34.45 -27.06 10.00
CA ALA A 551 35.91 -26.94 10.13
C ALA A 551 36.38 -25.51 10.47
N GLY A 552 35.47 -24.55 10.53
CA GLY A 552 35.78 -23.13 10.79
C GLY A 552 35.75 -22.81 12.29
N THR A 553 36.68 -21.95 12.72
CA THR A 553 36.65 -21.29 14.03
C THR A 553 36.72 -19.78 13.80
N TYR A 554 35.73 -19.07 14.32
CA TYR A 554 35.57 -17.62 14.14
C TYR A 554 35.79 -16.97 15.50
N ASN A 555 36.85 -16.16 15.59
CA ASN A 555 37.14 -15.43 16.81
C ASN A 555 36.54 -14.02 16.73
N LEU A 556 35.82 -13.66 17.78
CA LEU A 556 34.93 -12.52 17.80
C LEU A 556 35.13 -11.71 19.08
N ILE A 557 34.74 -10.45 19.00
CA ILE A 557 34.51 -9.53 20.10
C ILE A 557 33.00 -9.36 20.20
N TYR A 558 32.49 -9.27 21.43
CA TYR A 558 31.09 -9.01 21.66
C TYR A 558 30.89 -7.81 22.59
N TYR A 559 29.77 -7.10 22.40
CA TYR A 559 29.30 -6.07 23.31
C TYR A 559 27.85 -6.38 23.72
N LEU A 560 27.60 -6.53 25.02
CA LEU A 560 26.25 -6.76 25.56
C LEU A 560 25.39 -5.52 25.38
N ILE A 561 24.23 -5.67 24.75
CA ILE A 561 23.17 -4.66 24.78
C ILE A 561 22.33 -4.90 26.03
N ASP A 562 21.82 -6.12 26.20
CA ASP A 562 21.11 -6.56 27.39
C ASP A 562 21.30 -8.08 27.55
N ALA A 563 20.65 -8.70 28.54
CA ALA A 563 20.78 -10.14 28.78
C ALA A 563 20.31 -11.02 27.60
N GLY A 564 19.44 -10.50 26.74
CA GLY A 564 18.90 -11.17 25.56
C GLY A 564 19.55 -10.76 24.23
N HIS A 565 20.39 -9.72 24.20
CA HIS A 565 20.93 -9.16 22.95
C HIS A 565 22.38 -8.71 23.08
N PHE A 566 23.19 -9.05 22.08
CA PHE A 566 24.56 -8.56 21.97
C PHE A 566 24.98 -8.43 20.51
N VAL A 567 25.91 -7.52 20.25
CA VAL A 567 26.53 -7.35 18.93
C VAL A 567 27.86 -8.09 18.87
N LEU A 568 28.26 -8.48 17.67
CA LEU A 568 29.45 -9.27 17.37
C LEU A 568 30.31 -8.56 16.33
N ASN A 569 31.62 -8.67 16.47
CA ASN A 569 32.61 -8.15 15.52
C ASN A 569 33.82 -9.10 15.45
N SER A 570 34.53 -9.19 14.32
CA SER A 570 35.80 -9.93 14.24
C SER A 570 36.85 -9.35 15.19
N GLU A 571 37.77 -10.19 15.66
CA GLU A 571 38.95 -9.75 16.41
C GLU A 571 40.18 -9.47 15.52
N ALA A 572 40.15 -9.94 14.26
CA ALA A 572 41.29 -9.93 13.36
C ALA A 572 40.87 -9.66 11.90
N PRO A 573 41.79 -9.17 11.05
CA PRO A 573 41.50 -8.93 9.64
C PRO A 573 41.17 -10.23 8.90
N ALA A 574 40.51 -10.11 7.75
CA ALA A 574 40.21 -11.26 6.91
C ALA A 574 41.50 -12.01 6.52
N SER A 575 41.50 -13.33 6.69
CA SER A 575 42.56 -14.25 6.26
C SER A 575 41.94 -15.54 5.69
N PRO A 576 42.69 -16.40 4.98
CA PRO A 576 42.13 -17.61 4.40
C PRO A 576 41.39 -18.48 5.44
N GLY A 577 40.09 -18.68 5.25
CA GLY A 577 39.22 -19.41 6.18
C GLY A 577 38.68 -18.61 7.37
N HIS A 578 39.07 -17.34 7.52
CA HIS A 578 38.62 -16.44 8.58
C HIS A 578 38.16 -15.09 7.98
N PRO A 579 36.88 -14.93 7.66
CA PRO A 579 36.35 -13.69 7.09
C PRO A 579 36.32 -12.56 8.13
N LEU A 580 36.31 -11.31 7.62
CA LEU A 580 36.02 -10.12 8.41
C LEU A 580 34.51 -9.96 8.50
N ILE A 581 33.93 -10.12 9.69
CA ILE A 581 32.49 -10.24 9.89
C ILE A 581 32.02 -9.44 11.09
N SER A 582 30.78 -8.97 11.04
CA SER A 582 30.08 -8.39 12.17
C SER A 582 28.60 -8.80 12.15
N GLY A 583 27.90 -8.56 13.25
CA GLY A 583 26.48 -8.85 13.33
C GLY A 583 25.94 -8.79 14.74
N GLU A 584 24.94 -9.61 15.02
CA GLU A 584 24.20 -9.58 16.27
C GLU A 584 23.65 -10.96 16.63
N ALA A 585 23.36 -11.12 17.92
CA ALA A 585 22.73 -12.29 18.48
C ALA A 585 21.58 -11.90 19.41
N THR A 586 20.56 -12.74 19.43
CA THR A 586 19.28 -12.51 20.10
C THR A 586 18.80 -13.80 20.74
N ALA A 587 18.31 -13.70 21.97
CA ALA A 587 17.75 -14.83 22.69
C ALA A 587 16.67 -15.51 21.86
N SER A 588 16.71 -16.84 21.80
CA SER A 588 15.84 -17.66 20.95
C SER A 588 15.27 -18.81 21.75
N THR A 589 14.06 -18.65 22.27
CA THR A 589 13.49 -19.63 23.22
C THR A 589 12.50 -20.56 22.53
N GLY A 590 12.78 -21.87 22.56
CA GLY A 590 11.90 -22.94 22.09
C GLY A 590 10.90 -23.44 23.15
N PRO A 591 10.13 -24.52 22.87
CA PRO A 591 10.22 -25.36 21.67
C PRO A 591 9.66 -24.68 20.41
N PHE A 592 10.23 -25.00 19.26
CA PHE A 592 9.80 -24.44 17.98
C PHE A 592 8.87 -25.39 17.23
N SER A 593 8.01 -24.84 16.39
CA SER A 593 7.14 -25.58 15.47
C SER A 593 6.77 -24.69 14.27
N GLN A 594 6.01 -25.21 13.31
CA GLN A 594 5.49 -24.39 12.20
C GLN A 594 4.68 -23.19 12.70
N SER A 595 4.00 -23.32 13.85
CA SER A 595 3.24 -22.24 14.47
C SER A 595 4.10 -21.09 15.03
N SER A 596 5.41 -21.32 15.18
CA SER A 596 6.38 -20.27 15.52
C SER A 596 6.48 -19.22 14.41
N LEU A 597 6.23 -19.61 13.16
CA LEU A 597 6.06 -18.71 12.02
C LEU A 597 4.57 -18.65 11.65
N ARG A 598 3.96 -17.50 11.87
CA ARG A 598 2.55 -17.27 11.54
C ARG A 598 2.37 -15.83 11.10
N ASN A 599 1.23 -15.57 10.47
CA ASN A 599 0.83 -14.26 9.95
C ASN A 599 1.77 -13.76 8.85
N SER A 600 1.53 -12.52 8.44
CA SER A 600 2.38 -11.79 7.51
C SER A 600 3.62 -11.26 8.23
N GLN A 601 4.75 -11.33 7.55
CA GLN A 601 6.05 -10.87 8.00
C GLN A 601 6.74 -10.10 6.87
N ILE A 602 7.48 -9.06 7.21
CA ILE A 602 8.34 -8.36 6.26
C ILE A 602 9.76 -8.90 6.39
N TYR A 603 10.52 -8.90 5.30
CA TYR A 603 11.93 -9.28 5.34
C TYR A 603 12.79 -8.35 4.50
N ARG A 604 14.08 -8.36 4.81
CA ARG A 604 15.16 -7.84 3.96
C ARG A 604 16.31 -8.83 3.90
N LEU A 605 17.00 -8.85 2.77
CA LEU A 605 18.22 -9.60 2.50
C LEU A 605 19.15 -8.69 1.67
N GLY A 606 20.43 -8.69 2.02
CA GLY A 606 21.48 -8.02 1.28
C GLY A 606 22.71 -8.91 1.16
N GLY A 607 23.25 -9.04 -0.05
CA GLY A 607 24.48 -9.74 -0.35
C GLY A 607 25.22 -9.08 -1.51
N SER A 608 26.36 -9.65 -1.93
CA SER A 608 27.13 -9.10 -3.04
C SER A 608 27.70 -10.21 -3.92
N ILE A 609 27.58 -10.03 -5.23
CA ILE A 609 28.27 -10.81 -6.25
C ILE A 609 29.36 -9.90 -6.78
N VAL A 610 30.63 -10.17 -6.44
CA VAL A 610 31.86 -9.42 -6.83
C VAL A 610 31.58 -8.01 -7.38
N GLY A 611 31.42 -7.04 -6.47
CA GLY A 611 31.24 -5.63 -6.83
C GLY A 611 29.84 -5.25 -7.33
N THR A 612 28.83 -6.09 -7.12
CA THR A 612 27.42 -5.76 -7.40
C THR A 612 26.53 -6.25 -6.28
N ALA A 613 25.83 -5.32 -5.63
CA ALA A 613 24.87 -5.63 -4.58
C ALA A 613 23.69 -6.46 -5.11
N ASP A 614 23.31 -7.47 -4.35
CA ASP A 614 22.12 -8.30 -4.55
C ASP A 614 21.17 -8.10 -3.38
N LEU A 615 19.99 -7.56 -3.67
CA LEU A 615 19.03 -7.10 -2.66
C LEU A 615 17.68 -7.76 -2.85
N ASN A 616 17.05 -8.10 -1.74
CA ASN A 616 15.70 -8.62 -1.75
C ASN A 616 14.91 -8.10 -0.54
N ILE A 617 13.77 -7.49 -0.79
CA ILE A 617 12.79 -7.14 0.25
C ILE A 617 11.44 -7.75 -0.11
N GLY A 618 10.60 -8.03 0.87
CA GLY A 618 9.30 -8.60 0.58
C GLY A 618 8.43 -8.85 1.78
N VAL A 619 7.28 -9.46 1.50
CA VAL A 619 6.31 -9.93 2.48
C VAL A 619 6.19 -11.44 2.36
N LEU A 620 6.21 -12.13 3.48
CA LEU A 620 5.97 -13.57 3.61
C LEU A 620 4.74 -13.81 4.48
N HIS A 621 3.79 -14.60 4.01
CA HIS A 621 2.59 -15.02 4.71
C HIS A 621 2.73 -16.48 5.13
N PHE A 622 2.90 -16.72 6.43
CA PHE A 622 2.97 -18.05 7.01
C PHE A 622 1.61 -18.46 7.56
N ASP A 623 1.16 -19.66 7.21
CA ASP A 623 -0.11 -20.22 7.70
C ASP A 623 -0.04 -20.81 9.12
N GLY A 624 1.17 -20.97 9.67
CA GLY A 624 1.38 -21.62 10.97
C GLY A 624 1.40 -23.15 10.92
N VAL A 625 1.27 -23.75 9.74
CA VAL A 625 1.10 -25.20 9.54
C VAL A 625 2.15 -25.77 8.57
N GLY A 626 2.59 -25.00 7.58
CA GLY A 626 3.63 -25.40 6.63
C GLY A 626 3.57 -24.72 5.26
N ALA A 627 2.53 -23.96 4.93
CA ALA A 627 2.46 -23.21 3.68
C ALA A 627 2.96 -21.77 3.83
N VAL A 628 3.66 -21.28 2.81
CA VAL A 628 4.07 -19.88 2.70
C VAL A 628 3.70 -19.30 1.35
N SER A 629 3.24 -18.06 1.35
CA SER A 629 3.07 -17.25 0.14
C SER A 629 3.62 -15.85 0.35
N GLY A 630 3.64 -15.00 -0.68
CA GLY A 630 4.14 -13.64 -0.51
C GLY A 630 4.51 -12.94 -1.80
N THR A 631 5.24 -11.84 -1.64
CA THR A 631 5.75 -11.03 -2.74
C THR A 631 7.19 -10.64 -2.43
N ALA A 632 8.07 -10.76 -3.43
CA ALA A 632 9.49 -10.38 -3.35
C ALA A 632 9.82 -9.34 -4.41
N PHE A 633 10.54 -8.30 -4.01
CA PHE A 633 11.17 -7.31 -4.88
C PHE A 633 12.67 -7.53 -4.85
N THR A 634 13.24 -7.88 -6.00
CA THR A 634 14.64 -8.28 -6.12
C THR A 634 15.41 -7.39 -7.07
N ARG A 635 16.67 -7.14 -6.74
CA ARG A 635 17.69 -6.66 -7.66
C ARG A 635 18.88 -7.59 -7.56
N THR A 636 19.03 -8.48 -8.52
CA THR A 636 20.04 -9.55 -8.52
C THR A 636 20.88 -9.46 -9.77
N GLY A 637 22.19 -9.23 -9.63
CA GLY A 637 23.13 -9.14 -10.76
C GLY A 637 22.69 -8.14 -11.83
N GLY A 638 22.11 -7.01 -11.43
CA GLY A 638 21.58 -5.97 -12.33
C GLY A 638 20.18 -6.25 -12.91
N THR A 639 19.57 -7.39 -12.63
CA THR A 639 18.19 -7.72 -13.04
C THR A 639 17.20 -7.37 -11.95
N SER A 640 16.14 -6.64 -12.29
CA SER A 640 15.09 -6.19 -11.38
C SER A 640 13.82 -7.02 -11.60
N ALA A 641 13.21 -7.55 -10.53
CA ALA A 641 11.97 -8.31 -10.64
C ALA A 641 11.04 -8.08 -9.43
N SER A 642 9.74 -8.16 -9.70
CA SER A 642 8.70 -8.35 -8.70
C SER A 642 8.14 -9.75 -8.92
N THR A 643 8.18 -10.59 -7.89
CA THR A 643 7.80 -12.00 -8.00
C THR A 643 6.84 -12.40 -6.89
N THR A 644 5.79 -13.14 -7.26
CA THR A 644 4.90 -13.78 -6.30
C THR A 644 5.55 -15.06 -5.80
N LEU A 645 5.56 -15.24 -4.49
CA LEU A 645 6.07 -16.41 -3.80
C LEU A 645 4.91 -17.33 -3.43
N SER A 646 5.11 -18.63 -3.62
CA SER A 646 4.23 -19.69 -3.13
C SER A 646 5.07 -20.93 -2.91
N GLY A 647 4.94 -21.57 -1.76
CA GLY A 647 5.69 -22.78 -1.42
C GLY A 647 5.35 -23.30 -0.04
N GLN A 648 6.27 -24.07 0.52
CA GLN A 648 6.18 -24.68 1.84
C GLN A 648 7.37 -24.29 2.70
N TYR A 649 7.22 -24.38 4.01
CA TYR A 649 8.28 -24.18 4.99
C TYR A 649 8.23 -25.27 6.07
N ALA A 650 9.39 -25.58 6.64
CA ALA A 650 9.52 -26.48 7.77
C ALA A 650 10.37 -25.83 8.86
N VAL A 651 10.04 -26.06 10.13
CA VAL A 651 10.75 -25.53 11.29
C VAL A 651 11.32 -26.70 12.09
N ASP A 652 12.62 -26.67 12.36
CA ASP A 652 13.29 -27.61 13.24
C ASP A 652 12.96 -27.29 14.71
N PRO A 653 12.41 -28.24 15.47
CA PRO A 653 11.90 -27.98 16.82
C PRO A 653 12.99 -27.67 17.86
N ASN A 654 14.24 -28.06 17.60
CA ASN A 654 15.34 -27.95 18.55
C ASN A 654 16.16 -26.68 18.31
N THR A 655 16.40 -26.36 17.04
CA THR A 655 17.29 -25.26 16.62
C THR A 655 16.54 -24.00 16.21
N GLY A 656 15.24 -24.11 15.94
CA GLY A 656 14.45 -23.00 15.38
C GLY A 656 14.85 -22.65 13.95
N ARG A 657 15.70 -23.48 13.31
CA ARG A 657 16.06 -23.36 11.89
C ARG A 657 14.83 -23.64 11.03
N PHE A 658 14.58 -22.82 10.02
CA PHE A 658 13.55 -23.07 9.03
C PHE A 658 14.05 -22.91 7.62
N SER A 659 13.51 -23.72 6.73
CA SER A 659 13.87 -23.74 5.30
C SER A 659 12.64 -23.77 4.44
N PHE A 660 12.78 -23.28 3.21
CA PHE A 660 11.71 -23.20 2.24
C PHE A 660 11.84 -24.30 1.18
N SER A 661 10.71 -24.74 0.64
CA SER A 661 10.66 -25.71 -0.47
C SER A 661 9.51 -25.40 -1.42
N GLY A 662 9.65 -25.75 -2.69
CA GLY A 662 8.63 -25.48 -3.71
C GLY A 662 8.40 -23.98 -4.01
N THR A 663 9.32 -23.11 -3.58
CA THR A 663 9.32 -21.66 -3.84
C THR A 663 10.70 -21.25 -4.36
N ALA A 664 10.76 -20.14 -5.12
CA ALA A 664 12.01 -19.55 -5.60
C ALA A 664 12.71 -18.69 -4.53
N PHE A 665 12.20 -18.64 -3.29
CA PHE A 665 12.79 -17.86 -2.20
C PHE A 665 14.13 -18.48 -1.74
N PRO A 666 15.29 -17.83 -1.99
CA PRO A 666 16.59 -18.46 -1.86
C PRO A 666 17.20 -18.21 -0.48
N ALA A 667 16.50 -18.57 0.59
CA ALA A 667 16.98 -18.34 1.95
C ALA A 667 16.64 -19.47 2.92
N ILE A 668 17.35 -19.46 4.05
CA ILE A 668 17.11 -20.27 5.26
C ILE A 668 17.08 -19.28 6.42
N GLY A 669 16.38 -19.58 7.51
CA GLY A 669 16.37 -18.72 8.68
C GLY A 669 16.46 -19.43 10.01
N TYR A 670 16.74 -18.66 11.06
CA TYR A 670 16.81 -19.08 12.45
C TYR A 670 15.95 -18.16 13.29
N LEU A 671 14.97 -18.72 13.99
CA LEU A 671 14.04 -17.97 14.83
C LEU A 671 14.79 -17.19 15.92
N ALA A 672 14.49 -15.91 16.02
CA ALA A 672 15.07 -14.95 16.95
C ALA A 672 13.96 -13.98 17.31
N SER A 673 13.37 -14.10 18.50
CA SER A 673 12.23 -13.27 18.88
C SER A 673 12.61 -12.32 20.00
N ASP A 674 12.43 -11.03 19.78
CA ASP A 674 12.69 -10.00 20.77
C ASP A 674 11.50 -9.04 20.95
N SER A 675 11.66 -8.08 21.84
CA SER A 675 10.69 -7.02 22.05
C SER A 675 10.69 -5.95 20.95
N SER A 676 11.64 -5.98 20.00
CA SER A 676 11.72 -5.03 18.88
C SER A 676 10.88 -5.46 17.67
N GLY A 677 10.43 -6.71 17.65
CA GLY A 677 9.59 -7.28 16.59
C GLY A 677 10.36 -8.16 15.61
N LEU A 678 11.64 -8.44 15.88
CA LEU A 678 12.40 -9.46 15.15
C LEU A 678 11.72 -10.82 15.31
N THR A 679 11.62 -11.55 14.21
CA THR A 679 11.13 -12.93 14.19
C THR A 679 12.25 -13.92 13.92
N ALA A 680 13.17 -13.57 13.03
CA ALA A 680 14.25 -14.46 12.61
C ALA A 680 15.42 -13.73 11.95
N TYR A 681 16.58 -14.35 12.00
CA TYR A 681 17.71 -14.06 11.12
C TYR A 681 17.63 -14.90 9.85
N LEU A 682 18.02 -14.33 8.71
CA LEU A 682 18.05 -15.01 7.41
C LEU A 682 19.48 -15.12 6.87
N LEU A 683 19.71 -16.22 6.16
CA LEU A 683 20.84 -16.46 5.29
C LEU A 683 20.33 -16.75 3.88
N GLY A 684 20.84 -16.03 2.88
CA GLY A 684 20.62 -16.32 1.48
C GLY A 684 21.47 -17.51 1.02
N THR A 685 20.88 -18.44 0.28
CA THR A 685 21.55 -19.64 -0.27
C THR A 685 22.02 -19.46 -1.71
N GLY A 686 21.81 -18.27 -2.29
CA GLY A 686 22.22 -17.93 -3.65
C GLY A 686 23.69 -17.52 -3.76
N THR A 687 24.10 -17.08 -4.95
CA THR A 687 25.50 -16.75 -5.27
C THR A 687 26.04 -15.49 -4.58
N SER A 688 25.17 -14.68 -3.98
CA SER A 688 25.52 -13.40 -3.36
C SER A 688 25.86 -13.49 -1.87
N ALA A 689 25.74 -14.68 -1.27
CA ALA A 689 25.91 -14.87 0.18
C ALA A 689 25.12 -13.84 1.00
N ALA A 690 23.83 -13.66 0.70
CA ALA A 690 23.03 -12.62 1.35
C ALA A 690 22.78 -12.90 2.84
N SER A 691 22.58 -11.85 3.61
CA SER A 691 22.32 -11.88 5.04
C SER A 691 21.16 -10.93 5.36
N GLY A 692 20.31 -11.26 6.33
CA GLY A 692 19.15 -10.42 6.59
C GLY A 692 18.28 -10.82 7.78
N VAL A 693 17.07 -10.28 7.82
CA VAL A 693 16.13 -10.44 8.94
C VAL A 693 14.70 -10.59 8.45
N VAL A 694 13.87 -11.24 9.27
CA VAL A 694 12.41 -11.28 9.16
C VAL A 694 11.79 -10.67 10.41
N GLU A 695 10.76 -9.87 10.22
CA GLU A 695 10.06 -9.17 11.30
C GLU A 695 8.55 -9.27 11.14
N PHE A 696 7.83 -9.24 12.26
CA PHE A 696 6.38 -9.27 12.22
C PHE A 696 5.81 -8.09 11.44
N GLN A 697 4.90 -8.38 10.51
CA GLN A 697 4.13 -7.34 9.84
C GLN A 697 2.87 -6.99 10.62
N THR A 698 2.17 -8.00 11.16
CA THR A 698 1.00 -7.82 12.03
C THR A 698 0.92 -8.90 13.09
N SER A 699 0.36 -8.54 14.24
CA SER A 699 0.17 -9.45 15.38
C SER A 699 -1.20 -10.15 15.44
N SER A 700 -2.16 -9.76 14.60
CA SER A 700 -3.55 -10.28 14.64
C SER A 700 -3.78 -11.49 13.73
N TYR A 701 -4.38 -12.54 14.29
CA TYR A 701 -4.89 -13.75 13.62
C TYR A 701 -6.40 -13.87 13.90
N PRO A 702 -7.30 -14.31 12.98
CA PRO A 702 -7.14 -14.95 11.64
C PRO A 702 -6.90 -13.93 10.47
N PRO A 703 -6.71 -14.36 9.20
CA PRO A 703 -6.32 -13.45 8.09
C PRO A 703 -7.50 -12.57 7.65
N GLY A 704 -7.75 -11.51 8.41
CA GLY A 704 -8.53 -10.35 8.03
C GLY A 704 -7.64 -9.13 8.21
N TYR A 705 -6.70 -8.94 7.30
CA TYR A 705 -5.70 -7.89 7.39
C TYR A 705 -6.32 -6.52 7.09
N GLN A 706 -6.07 -5.54 7.96
CA GLN A 706 -6.09 -4.13 7.59
C GLN A 706 -4.70 -3.56 7.88
N PHE A 707 -3.95 -3.31 6.81
CA PHE A 707 -2.73 -2.51 6.89
C PHE A 707 -3.05 -1.20 7.61
N SER A 708 -2.29 -0.84 8.64
CA SER A 708 -2.28 0.54 9.08
C SER A 708 -1.33 1.30 8.15
N PRO A 709 -1.80 2.31 7.40
CA PRO A 709 -0.92 3.13 6.58
C PRO A 709 0.24 3.71 7.39
N ILE A 710 1.41 3.84 6.77
CA ILE A 710 2.54 4.54 7.39
C ILE A 710 2.14 6.01 7.64
N ASN A 711 2.32 6.48 8.87
CA ASN A 711 1.96 7.83 9.25
C ASN A 711 2.84 8.34 10.39
N GLY A 712 3.32 9.57 10.27
CA GLY A 712 4.20 10.23 11.22
C GLY A 712 5.68 10.19 10.82
N PRO A 713 6.58 10.55 11.75
CA PRO A 713 8.01 10.66 11.48
C PRO A 713 8.72 9.29 11.48
N TYR A 714 9.66 9.16 10.55
CA TYR A 714 10.55 8.02 10.38
C TYR A 714 11.99 8.50 10.31
N GLY A 715 12.89 7.77 10.96
CA GLY A 715 14.31 7.81 10.66
C GLY A 715 14.63 6.87 9.51
N LEU A 716 15.27 7.37 8.47
CA LEU A 716 15.68 6.65 7.27
C LEU A 716 17.21 6.48 7.29
N ALA A 717 17.71 5.26 7.10
CA ALA A 717 19.14 5.03 6.99
C ALA A 717 19.47 3.87 6.05
N THR A 718 20.66 3.93 5.45
CA THR A 718 21.24 2.77 4.75
C THR A 718 21.42 1.63 5.74
N SER A 719 20.95 0.46 5.34
CA SER A 719 20.79 -0.67 6.26
C SER A 719 22.02 -1.59 6.33
N GLU A 720 22.75 -1.72 5.21
CA GLU A 720 24.05 -2.41 5.07
C GLU A 720 24.71 -1.88 3.78
N MET A 721 26.02 -1.65 3.82
CA MET A 721 26.81 -1.21 2.67
C MET A 721 27.51 -2.42 2.05
N LEU A 722 27.09 -2.82 0.85
CA LEU A 722 27.54 -4.06 0.19
C LEU A 722 28.57 -3.83 -0.92
N ASP A 723 28.78 -2.56 -1.28
CA ASP A 723 29.64 -2.13 -2.38
C ASP A 723 30.33 -0.80 -1.98
N PRO A 724 31.67 -0.66 -2.14
CA PRO A 724 32.42 0.55 -1.81
C PRO A 724 31.96 1.82 -2.55
N GLN A 725 31.27 1.69 -3.70
CA GLN A 725 30.73 2.81 -4.47
C GLN A 725 29.32 3.24 -4.02
N THR A 726 28.71 2.49 -3.09
CA THR A 726 27.39 2.76 -2.53
C THR A 726 27.32 4.11 -1.84
N LEU A 727 26.39 4.97 -2.24
CA LEU A 727 26.03 6.14 -1.46
C LEU A 727 25.31 5.69 -0.17
N VAL A 728 25.85 6.07 0.99
CA VAL A 728 25.22 5.81 2.28
C VAL A 728 24.47 7.04 2.75
N SER A 729 23.32 6.81 3.41
CA SER A 729 22.39 7.87 3.76
C SER A 729 21.85 7.70 5.17
N ALA A 730 21.64 8.82 5.87
CA ALA A 730 20.91 8.88 7.14
C ALA A 730 20.09 10.15 7.18
N GLY A 731 18.84 10.09 7.60
CA GLY A 731 17.94 11.23 7.47
C GLY A 731 16.56 10.96 8.02
N THR A 732 15.68 11.93 7.94
CA THR A 732 14.34 11.87 8.54
C THR A 732 13.28 12.17 7.51
N GLY A 733 12.13 11.53 7.64
CA GLY A 733 11.01 11.65 6.71
C GLY A 733 9.68 11.66 7.45
N PHE A 734 8.75 12.52 7.04
CA PHE A 734 7.40 12.54 7.60
C PHE A 734 6.39 11.97 6.61
N ALA A 735 5.83 10.80 6.93
CA ALA A 735 4.81 10.14 6.12
C ALA A 735 3.41 10.62 6.51
N ASP A 736 2.57 10.98 5.54
CA ASP A 736 1.16 11.32 5.76
C ASP A 736 0.20 10.33 5.08
N LEU A 737 -1.05 10.28 5.54
CA LEU A 737 -2.09 9.41 4.97
C LEU A 737 -2.51 9.77 3.54
N SER A 738 -2.01 10.88 2.98
CA SER A 738 -2.25 11.27 1.58
C SER A 738 -1.18 10.73 0.64
N GLY A 739 -0.28 9.89 1.16
CA GLY A 739 0.80 9.29 0.39
C GLY A 739 1.98 10.24 0.18
N ASN A 740 2.20 11.25 1.01
CA ASN A 740 3.39 12.11 0.91
C ASN A 740 4.43 11.73 1.96
N LEU A 741 5.69 11.68 1.54
CA LEU A 741 6.84 11.92 2.41
C LEU A 741 7.32 13.38 2.20
N GLY A 742 7.14 14.26 3.19
CA GLY A 742 7.57 15.66 3.09
C GLY A 742 7.24 16.52 4.32
N GLY A 743 7.78 17.74 4.35
CA GLY A 743 7.74 18.64 5.52
C GLY A 743 8.85 18.31 6.52
N GLY A 744 9.91 19.12 6.57
CA GLY A 744 11.01 18.96 7.53
C GLY A 744 11.79 17.65 7.40
N SER A 745 11.86 17.10 6.17
CA SER A 745 12.57 15.86 5.87
C SER A 745 13.97 16.18 5.34
N TYR A 746 14.98 15.58 5.96
CA TYR A 746 16.40 15.87 5.68
C TYR A 746 17.17 14.58 5.44
N LEU A 747 18.20 14.65 4.62
CA LEU A 747 19.09 13.52 4.35
C LEU A 747 20.55 13.99 4.41
N ASP A 748 21.37 13.26 5.14
CA ASP A 748 22.82 13.35 5.12
C ASP A 748 23.33 12.23 4.23
N LEU A 749 24.11 12.57 3.19
CA LEU A 749 24.68 11.60 2.25
C LEU A 749 26.20 11.59 2.33
N SER A 750 26.77 10.40 2.43
CA SER A 750 28.20 10.17 2.27
C SER A 750 28.45 9.34 1.01
N THR A 751 29.26 9.91 0.12
CA THR A 751 29.60 9.34 -1.20
C THR A 751 31.12 9.21 -1.30
N PRO A 752 31.65 8.42 -2.26
CA PRO A 752 33.10 8.32 -2.45
C PRO A 752 33.82 9.63 -2.78
N THR A 753 33.10 10.71 -3.10
CA THR A 753 33.69 11.96 -3.60
C THR A 753 33.17 13.22 -2.91
N ALA A 754 32.21 13.09 -1.98
CA ALA A 754 31.55 14.21 -1.35
C ALA A 754 30.73 13.79 -0.13
N LEU A 755 30.69 14.70 0.86
CA LEU A 755 29.70 14.72 1.92
C LEU A 755 28.64 15.77 1.58
N MET A 756 27.37 15.37 1.64
CA MET A 756 26.23 16.25 1.36
C MET A 756 25.33 16.29 2.61
N PRO A 757 25.55 17.26 3.53
CA PRO A 757 24.77 17.34 4.76
C PRO A 757 23.42 18.03 4.49
N VAL A 758 22.40 17.72 5.29
CA VAL A 758 21.11 18.46 5.37
C VAL A 758 20.42 18.66 4.01
N LEU A 759 20.42 17.65 3.15
CA LEU A 759 19.66 17.70 1.90
C LEU A 759 18.17 17.66 2.23
N SER A 760 17.49 18.77 1.98
CA SER A 760 16.04 18.81 2.10
C SER A 760 15.45 18.11 0.89
N TYR A 761 14.48 17.24 1.14
CA TYR A 761 13.77 16.56 0.06
C TYR A 761 12.27 16.66 0.30
N GLU A 762 11.55 16.95 -0.77
CA GLU A 762 10.10 16.90 -0.78
C GLU A 762 9.64 16.02 -1.95
N LEU A 763 8.67 15.15 -1.67
CA LEU A 763 7.88 14.37 -2.62
C LEU A 763 8.49 13.03 -3.07
N PHE A 764 8.30 12.01 -2.22
CA PHE A 764 7.88 10.70 -2.72
C PHE A 764 6.37 10.62 -2.54
N ARG A 765 5.60 10.64 -3.64
CA ARG A 765 4.22 10.15 -3.56
C ARG A 765 4.29 8.65 -3.44
N TYR A 766 4.05 8.13 -2.25
CA TYR A 766 4.04 6.70 -2.02
C TYR A 766 2.64 6.14 -2.19
N THR A 767 2.58 4.94 -2.75
CA THR A 767 1.37 4.14 -2.83
C THR A 767 1.61 2.84 -2.08
N TRP A 768 0.56 2.30 -1.48
CA TRP A 768 0.62 1.04 -0.75
C TRP A 768 -0.52 0.13 -1.16
N ASN A 769 -0.25 -1.16 -1.05
CA ASN A 769 -1.18 -2.23 -1.26
C ASN A 769 -1.72 -2.72 0.08
N ALA A 770 -2.83 -3.45 -0.01
CA ALA A 770 -3.47 -4.06 1.15
C ALA A 770 -2.66 -5.22 1.76
N ASP A 771 -1.47 -5.56 1.27
CA ASP A 771 -0.55 -6.53 1.87
C ASP A 771 0.66 -5.85 2.55
N GLY A 772 0.67 -4.51 2.60
CA GLY A 772 1.77 -3.70 3.14
C GLY A 772 2.99 -3.57 2.22
N THR A 773 2.92 -4.07 0.97
CA THR A 773 3.85 -3.68 -0.09
C THR A 773 3.48 -2.30 -0.64
N GLY A 774 4.40 -1.65 -1.35
CA GLY A 774 4.15 -0.36 -1.98
C GLY A 774 5.29 0.11 -2.86
N THR A 775 5.18 1.34 -3.34
CA THR A 775 6.24 2.01 -4.10
C THR A 775 6.29 3.49 -3.78
N PHE A 776 7.51 4.02 -3.76
CA PHE A 776 7.80 5.45 -3.71
C PHE A 776 7.81 6.11 -5.12
N GLY A 777 7.48 5.36 -6.17
CA GLY A 777 7.61 5.78 -7.57
C GLY A 777 8.99 5.43 -8.16
N GLY A 778 9.16 5.60 -9.48
CA GLY A 778 10.48 5.52 -10.14
C GLY A 778 11.22 4.17 -10.11
N ASN A 779 10.54 3.05 -9.85
CA ASN A 779 11.10 1.72 -9.51
C ASN A 779 11.68 1.60 -8.08
N THR A 780 11.30 2.49 -7.17
CA THR A 780 11.60 2.35 -5.75
C THR A 780 10.45 1.61 -5.08
N TYR A 781 10.69 0.36 -4.69
CA TYR A 781 9.71 -0.49 -4.00
C TYR A 781 9.88 -0.41 -2.50
N MET A 782 8.81 -0.67 -1.77
CA MET A 782 8.84 -0.72 -0.32
C MET A 782 7.96 -1.82 0.25
N VAL A 783 8.30 -2.28 1.45
CA VAL A 783 7.46 -3.10 2.32
C VAL A 783 7.44 -2.51 3.71
N SER A 784 6.30 -2.59 4.40
CA SER A 784 6.16 -1.99 5.73
C SER A 784 5.25 -2.79 6.66
N ASN A 785 5.55 -2.68 7.96
CA ASN A 785 4.69 -3.12 9.06
C ASN A 785 4.08 -1.93 9.85
N GLY A 786 4.15 -0.72 9.30
CA GLY A 786 3.70 0.51 9.97
C GLY A 786 4.69 1.09 10.98
N ASN A 787 5.68 0.33 11.47
CA ASN A 787 6.74 0.80 12.35
C ASN A 787 8.12 0.76 11.68
N LYS A 788 8.31 -0.11 10.70
CA LYS A 788 9.48 -0.25 9.86
C LYS A 788 9.07 -0.21 8.41
N ILE A 789 9.96 0.33 7.60
CA ILE A 789 9.87 0.39 6.14
C ILE A 789 11.19 -0.15 5.63
N TYR A 790 11.13 -1.13 4.73
CA TYR A 790 12.27 -1.46 3.89
C TYR A 790 11.98 -0.97 2.51
N SER A 791 12.92 -0.23 1.91
CA SER A 791 12.81 0.18 0.51
C SER A 791 14.09 -0.09 -0.25
N ILE A 792 13.92 -0.36 -1.54
CA ILE A 792 14.99 -0.55 -2.50
C ILE A 792 14.64 0.19 -3.78
N ASP A 793 15.60 0.90 -4.35
CA ASP A 793 15.51 1.41 -5.71
C ASP A 793 16.09 0.36 -6.66
N ILE A 794 15.23 -0.22 -7.50
CA ILE A 794 15.62 -1.21 -8.50
C ILE A 794 15.70 -0.62 -9.90
N SER A 795 15.77 0.70 -10.04
CA SER A 795 15.95 1.38 -11.31
C SER A 795 17.25 0.94 -11.99
N PRO A 796 17.28 0.77 -13.33
CA PRO A 796 18.51 0.42 -14.05
C PRO A 796 19.64 1.46 -13.88
N LEU A 797 19.31 2.69 -13.47
CA LEU A 797 20.24 3.80 -13.28
C LEU A 797 20.97 3.75 -11.94
N ASN A 798 20.41 3.04 -10.95
CA ASN A 798 21.06 2.88 -9.66
C ASN A 798 22.08 1.73 -9.70
N ALA A 799 23.31 2.03 -10.11
CA ALA A 799 24.38 1.03 -10.22
C ALA A 799 24.76 0.38 -8.87
N HIS A 800 24.55 1.08 -7.75
CA HIS A 800 24.96 0.66 -6.41
C HIS A 800 23.78 0.74 -5.44
N PRO A 801 22.79 -0.16 -5.61
CA PRO A 801 21.54 -0.11 -4.85
C PRO A 801 21.77 -0.49 -3.39
N VAL A 802 20.90 0.00 -2.50
CA VAL A 802 20.86 -0.40 -1.09
C VAL A 802 19.45 -0.63 -0.60
N VAL A 803 19.32 -1.41 0.48
CA VAL A 803 18.13 -1.36 1.31
C VAL A 803 18.23 -0.14 2.22
N VAL A 804 17.24 0.74 2.12
CA VAL A 804 17.01 1.82 3.08
C VAL A 804 16.02 1.32 4.14
N LEU A 805 16.42 1.40 5.40
CA LEU A 805 15.58 1.12 6.56
C LEU A 805 14.95 2.43 7.02
N GLY A 806 13.63 2.50 6.98
CA GLY A 806 12.83 3.46 7.71
C GLY A 806 12.37 2.89 9.04
N SER A 807 12.66 3.54 10.16
CA SER A 807 12.14 3.20 11.48
C SER A 807 11.27 4.35 11.97
N ARG A 808 10.00 4.06 12.24
CA ARG A 808 9.07 5.03 12.82
C ARG A 808 9.64 5.46 14.15
N TRP A 809 9.53 6.73 14.48
CA TRP A 809 9.84 7.18 15.83
C TRP A 809 8.76 6.66 16.77
N ASN A 810 8.98 5.45 17.23
CA ASN A 810 8.12 4.81 18.20
C ASN A 810 8.40 5.45 19.54
N GLN A 811 7.49 6.34 19.89
CA GLN A 811 7.32 6.84 21.23
C GLN A 811 6.83 5.66 22.10
N ILE A 812 7.65 5.15 23.02
CA ILE A 812 7.23 4.11 24.00
C ILE A 812 6.91 4.75 25.36
N ALA A 813 5.71 4.50 25.92
CA ALA A 813 5.30 5.02 27.24
C ALA A 813 6.08 4.38 28.41
N GLY A 814 6.51 5.21 29.37
CA GLY A 814 7.51 4.90 30.42
C GLY A 814 7.31 3.71 31.35
N THR A 815 6.16 3.02 31.31
CA THR A 815 5.95 1.77 32.06
C THR A 815 6.30 0.51 31.28
N GLN A 816 6.43 0.61 29.95
CA GLN A 816 6.87 -0.50 29.09
C GLN A 816 8.39 -0.55 28.92
N ALA A 817 9.09 0.59 28.93
CA ALA A 817 10.56 0.65 28.82
C ALA A 817 11.27 -0.13 29.94
N LYS A 818 10.80 -0.02 31.20
CA LYS A 818 11.31 -0.84 32.32
C LYS A 818 10.92 -2.33 32.27
N ARG A 819 9.94 -2.70 31.44
CA ARG A 819 9.51 -4.09 31.24
C ARG A 819 10.15 -4.75 30.01
N GLN A 820 10.62 -3.96 29.03
CA GLN A 820 11.31 -4.48 27.85
C GLN A 820 12.71 -5.04 28.17
N ASN A 821 13.39 -4.54 29.20
CA ASN A 821 14.67 -5.13 29.68
C ASN A 821 14.50 -6.42 30.52
N ARG A 822 13.31 -7.02 30.55
CA ARG A 822 13.07 -8.27 31.28
C ARG A 822 12.48 -9.30 30.32
N PRO A 823 13.18 -10.42 30.03
CA PRO A 823 12.60 -11.52 29.28
C PRO A 823 11.32 -11.98 30.00
N GLY A 824 10.21 -11.99 29.27
CA GLY A 824 8.91 -12.37 29.81
C GLY A 824 8.91 -13.84 30.22
N VAL A 825 8.90 -14.11 31.53
CA VAL A 825 8.51 -15.44 32.05
C VAL A 825 7.03 -15.62 31.74
N ALA A 826 6.71 -16.56 30.85
CA ALA A 826 5.34 -16.98 30.58
C ALA A 826 4.70 -17.51 31.87
N GLY A 827 3.83 -16.70 32.48
CA GLY A 827 3.01 -17.14 33.60
C GLY A 827 1.94 -18.09 33.09
N GLN A 828 2.11 -19.39 33.39
CA GLN A 828 1.00 -20.33 33.45
C GLN A 828 -0.10 -19.73 34.34
N ARG A 829 -1.30 -19.56 33.79
CA ARG A 829 -2.50 -19.42 34.63
C ARG A 829 -3.17 -20.78 34.69
N ASN A 830 -3.17 -21.34 35.90
CA ASN A 830 -4.13 -22.37 36.33
C ASN A 830 -5.55 -21.83 36.27
#